data_AF-A0A4V2AYL5-F1
#
_entry.id   AF-A0A4V2AYL5-F1
#
_cell.length_a   1.000
_cell.length_b   1.000
_cell.length_c   1.000
_cell.angle_alpha   90.00
_cell.angle_beta   90.00
_cell.angle_gamma   90.00
#
_symmetry.space_group_name_H-M   'P 1'
#
loop_
_entity.id
_entity.type
_entity.pdbx_description
1 polymer ?
#
loop_
_entity_poly.entity_id
_entity_poly.type
_entity_poly.pdbx_seq_one_letter_code
_entity_poly.pdbx_strand_id
1 'polypeptide(L)'
;MKLTALLLILFITSVESFSQGITLLYKGGGNGGWNDTANWIQINQPAGGAPIQRVPTEFDHVIFSKSMSGLSSAGIGVEQLSDTITVGVNRTTGIRCRSMRISNIQFGVAARNGMENYPLVLVSTTNGGHVIIDSNAVIEPAYFHLQGGNPSVYDLQIANSSYGAIKAHNRDMGSIIIGREGRLKMSNSTYGSFFFGNNDSGGELYAENCNFNVNSFRLGAASKTTILDCSITDHGSSSGSLLFGIGPDSDFTSREIEIKAFSYLQFYTSGVVFNGNITTTTPQSGMRLLQADPANPLPSIINGNLKIFGQGIDLSGGLKLSGDLINYAHELDMSDTSNISFQGQQIFKIGGIANYGNKTNLDDCTKPGCHFSLEFFGDKDSKFVWPIGMPIDTLIIKKTNCAKVIFENSLYVSGETRIESGQLRLDPNPGIPYKFVCAGDVNIAKGGGLFLRRSSDGTVANIAIGGVLNDANTAADSTCAGFANPYDGVVGFYSGIQPSSELKPLAIRSNTTISNLVLHGELGTNFFLEKNLTVKELRFSGHASLLLGDFSLTVTDSLLNFSPARYIVTNGTGSLRRSNIGNKETIFPVGTSLTSYNPATLTNTGAADQIRVRVQPSVFTAGTSGTAVADKAVNRTWLVEEDVPGGSNVTLTVQWNAADELPGFSRTAAILSHFT
;
A
#
# COMPACT_ATOMS: atom_id res chain seq x y z
N MET A 1 25.82 27.67 -54.06
CA MET A 1 26.75 28.75 -53.67
C MET A 1 26.45 29.11 -52.22
N LYS A 2 27.48 29.02 -51.36
CA LYS A 2 27.64 29.41 -49.94
C LYS A 2 26.63 30.46 -49.40
N LEU A 3 26.21 30.53 -48.14
CA LEU A 3 26.87 30.22 -46.86
C LEU A 3 25.82 30.20 -45.71
N THR A 4 26.07 29.38 -44.70
CA THR A 4 25.40 29.26 -43.39
C THR A 4 25.59 30.51 -42.51
N ALA A 5 24.58 30.91 -41.74
CA ALA A 5 24.71 31.84 -40.61
C ALA A 5 24.03 31.25 -39.37
N LEU A 6 24.86 30.92 -38.37
CA LEU A 6 24.50 30.37 -37.07
C LEU A 6 24.15 31.54 -36.13
N LEU A 7 22.97 31.49 -35.52
CA LEU A 7 22.48 32.49 -34.57
C LEU A 7 23.17 32.30 -33.20
N LEU A 8 23.98 33.26 -32.79
CA LEU A 8 24.65 33.31 -31.48
C LEU A 8 23.68 33.91 -30.45
N ILE A 9 23.31 33.12 -29.43
CA ILE A 9 22.51 33.58 -28.28
C ILE A 9 23.42 34.36 -27.32
N LEU A 10 23.05 35.62 -27.08
CA LEU A 10 23.73 36.55 -26.19
C LEU A 10 23.29 36.29 -24.73
N PHE A 11 24.16 35.68 -23.92
CA PHE A 11 24.01 35.67 -22.46
C PHE A 11 24.55 36.99 -21.91
N ILE A 12 23.67 37.84 -21.40
CA ILE A 12 24.05 38.95 -20.51
C ILE A 12 23.89 38.44 -19.08
N THR A 13 25.01 38.21 -18.38
CA THR A 13 25.04 38.14 -16.93
C THR A 13 26.12 39.10 -16.44
N SER A 14 25.79 39.83 -15.37
CA SER A 14 26.65 40.78 -14.67
C SER A 14 27.96 40.13 -14.26
N VAL A 15 29.06 40.56 -14.87
CA VAL A 15 30.41 40.12 -14.55
C VAL A 15 30.89 40.93 -13.34
N GLU A 16 30.87 40.33 -12.15
CA GLU A 16 31.92 40.62 -11.19
C GLU A 16 33.22 40.10 -11.81
N SER A 17 34.18 41.00 -12.03
CA SER A 17 35.46 40.71 -12.67
C SER A 17 36.35 39.88 -11.76
N PHE A 18 36.12 38.56 -11.70
CA PHE A 18 37.12 37.61 -11.24
C PHE A 18 38.11 37.38 -12.39
N SER A 19 39.36 37.79 -12.19
CA SER A 19 40.52 37.45 -13.05
C SER A 19 40.43 36.01 -13.57
N GLN A 20 40.65 35.80 -14.88
CA GLN A 20 40.77 34.45 -15.46
C GLN A 20 41.75 33.62 -14.63
N GLY A 21 41.26 32.59 -13.93
CA GLY A 21 42.08 31.73 -13.09
C GLY A 21 43.12 30.97 -13.93
N ILE A 22 44.31 30.76 -13.39
CA ILE A 22 45.33 29.92 -14.03
C ILE A 22 44.85 28.46 -13.95
N THR A 23 45.01 27.71 -15.04
CA THR A 23 44.72 26.28 -15.09
C THR A 23 46.02 25.50 -15.09
N LEU A 24 46.22 24.65 -14.07
CA LEU A 24 47.39 23.82 -13.89
C LEU A 24 47.04 22.34 -14.16
N LEU A 25 47.80 21.71 -15.05
CA LEU A 25 47.75 20.28 -15.32
C LEU A 25 48.74 19.54 -14.40
N TYR A 26 48.28 18.45 -13.79
CA TYR A 26 49.13 17.55 -13.02
C TYR A 26 49.93 16.60 -13.92
N LYS A 27 51.26 16.59 -13.77
CA LYS A 27 52.23 15.77 -14.54
C LYS A 27 53.08 14.81 -13.68
N GLY A 28 52.79 14.67 -12.39
CA GLY A 28 53.56 13.84 -11.44
C GLY A 28 53.12 12.37 -11.37
N GLY A 29 54.07 11.43 -11.19
CA GLY A 29 53.86 9.98 -11.33
C GLY A 29 53.53 9.15 -10.07
N GLY A 30 53.02 9.73 -8.97
CA GLY A 30 52.65 8.96 -7.77
C GLY A 30 51.92 9.75 -6.67
N ASN A 31 51.57 9.06 -5.57
CA ASN A 31 50.88 9.63 -4.40
C ASN A 31 51.76 10.63 -3.63
N GLY A 32 51.25 11.84 -3.37
CA GLY A 32 51.93 12.85 -2.55
C GLY A 32 52.72 13.91 -3.33
N GLY A 33 52.36 14.19 -4.58
CA GLY A 33 53.05 15.18 -5.42
C GLY A 33 52.51 16.61 -5.36
N TRP A 34 51.44 16.90 -4.59
CA TRP A 34 50.75 18.20 -4.67
C TRP A 34 51.66 19.40 -4.39
N ASN A 35 52.50 19.32 -3.34
CA ASN A 35 53.38 20.41 -2.92
C ASN A 35 54.69 20.50 -3.72
N ASP A 36 54.90 19.63 -4.71
CA ASP A 36 56.08 19.68 -5.56
C ASP A 36 55.75 20.42 -6.86
N THR A 37 56.43 21.56 -7.06
CA THR A 37 56.25 22.44 -8.23
C THR A 37 56.52 21.72 -9.54
N ALA A 38 57.39 20.69 -9.55
CA ALA A 38 57.70 19.91 -10.75
C ALA A 38 56.52 19.05 -11.22
N ASN A 39 55.48 18.87 -10.41
CA ASN A 39 54.29 18.10 -10.79
C ASN A 39 53.19 18.96 -11.44
N TRP A 40 53.38 20.27 -11.58
CA TRP A 40 52.37 21.17 -12.12
C TRP A 40 52.89 21.95 -13.33
N ILE A 41 52.03 22.13 -14.33
CA ILE A 41 52.31 22.99 -15.48
C ILE A 41 51.07 23.77 -15.90
N GLN A 42 51.22 25.07 -16.12
CA GLN A 42 50.15 25.90 -16.67
C GLN A 42 49.82 25.52 -18.12
N ILE A 43 48.53 25.44 -18.44
CA ILE A 43 48.05 25.06 -19.78
C ILE A 43 47.18 26.10 -20.49
N ASN A 44 46.72 27.14 -19.79
CA ASN A 44 45.80 28.15 -20.34
C ASN A 44 46.46 29.53 -20.58
N GLN A 45 47.75 29.55 -20.92
CA GLN A 45 48.51 30.80 -21.08
C GLN A 45 48.17 31.55 -22.40
N PRO A 46 48.18 32.90 -22.43
CA PRO A 46 48.19 33.65 -23.68
C PRO A 46 49.44 33.33 -24.52
N ALA A 47 49.31 33.33 -25.85
CA ALA A 47 50.40 32.97 -26.76
C ALA A 47 51.65 33.86 -26.53
N GLY A 48 52.81 33.23 -26.29
CA GLY A 48 54.13 33.89 -26.26
C GLY A 48 54.83 33.99 -24.90
N GLY A 49 54.20 33.57 -23.80
CA GLY A 49 54.86 33.48 -22.50
C GLY A 49 55.39 32.08 -22.17
N ALA A 50 56.35 31.97 -21.24
CA ALA A 50 56.81 30.68 -20.73
C ALA A 50 55.79 30.09 -19.71
N PRO A 51 55.47 28.78 -19.76
CA PRO A 51 54.55 28.17 -18.81
C PRO A 51 55.07 28.25 -17.37
N ILE A 52 54.20 28.64 -16.44
CA ILE A 52 54.53 28.68 -15.02
C ILE A 52 54.45 27.25 -14.43
N GLN A 53 55.46 26.87 -13.64
CA GLN A 53 55.45 25.67 -12.79
C GLN A 53 55.43 26.11 -11.33
N ARG A 54 54.28 25.94 -10.67
CA ARG A 54 54.09 26.25 -9.26
C ARG A 54 53.00 25.39 -8.64
N VAL A 55 52.97 25.30 -7.32
CA VAL A 55 51.89 24.66 -6.57
C VAL A 55 50.57 25.45 -6.76
N PRO A 56 49.41 24.78 -6.90
CA PRO A 56 48.11 25.43 -6.96
C PRO A 56 47.79 26.26 -5.71
N THR A 57 47.03 27.33 -5.92
CA THR A 57 46.47 28.23 -4.92
C THR A 57 44.95 28.22 -5.01
N GLU A 58 44.27 28.85 -4.05
CA GLU A 58 42.82 29.00 -3.96
C GLU A 58 42.17 29.71 -5.17
N PHE A 59 42.96 30.32 -6.05
CA PHE A 59 42.49 30.98 -7.26
C PHE A 59 42.60 30.12 -8.54
N ASP A 60 43.25 28.95 -8.45
CA ASP A 60 43.61 28.15 -9.62
C ASP A 60 42.65 27.01 -9.91
N HIS A 61 42.50 26.67 -11.18
CA HIS A 61 41.84 25.45 -11.60
C HIS A 61 42.89 24.36 -11.79
N VAL A 62 42.64 23.15 -11.29
CA VAL A 62 43.55 22.01 -11.46
C VAL A 62 42.92 20.92 -12.31
N ILE A 63 43.72 20.27 -13.15
CA ILE A 63 43.29 19.17 -14.00
C ILE A 63 44.16 17.94 -13.76
N PHE A 64 43.50 16.80 -13.51
CA PHE A 64 44.06 15.46 -13.56
C PHE A 64 43.46 14.75 -14.77
N SER A 65 44.24 14.51 -15.82
CA SER A 65 43.71 13.93 -17.04
C SER A 65 44.73 13.08 -17.77
N LYS A 66 44.38 11.80 -18.00
CA LYS A 66 45.22 10.86 -18.77
C LYS A 66 45.46 11.34 -20.20
N SER A 67 44.47 11.94 -20.85
CA SER A 67 44.61 12.40 -22.24
C SER A 67 45.56 13.60 -22.37
N MET A 68 45.75 14.36 -21.29
CA MET A 68 46.59 15.55 -21.28
C MET A 68 47.98 15.28 -20.69
N SER A 69 48.08 14.49 -19.63
CA SER A 69 49.35 14.20 -18.94
C SER A 69 49.98 12.87 -19.32
N GLY A 70 49.22 11.95 -19.92
CA GLY A 70 49.64 10.57 -20.18
C GLY A 70 49.58 9.64 -18.96
N LEU A 71 49.25 10.15 -17.77
CA LEU A 71 49.24 9.38 -16.53
C LEU A 71 48.02 8.45 -16.44
N SER A 72 48.23 7.19 -16.05
CA SER A 72 47.14 6.24 -15.78
C SER A 72 46.52 6.42 -14.40
N SER A 73 47.28 6.93 -13.45
CA SER A 73 46.83 7.24 -12.09
C SER A 73 47.42 8.56 -11.60
N ALA A 74 46.72 9.22 -10.69
CA ALA A 74 47.18 10.38 -9.96
C ALA A 74 46.63 10.32 -8.53
N GLY A 75 47.22 11.07 -7.61
CA GLY A 75 46.67 11.14 -6.27
C GLY A 75 47.20 12.29 -5.43
N ILE A 76 46.41 12.65 -4.44
CA ILE A 76 46.74 13.68 -3.46
C ILE A 76 47.14 12.98 -2.16
N GLY A 77 48.34 13.27 -1.69
CA GLY A 77 48.84 12.80 -0.40
C GLY A 77 48.72 13.89 0.66
N VAL A 78 48.09 13.59 1.79
CA VAL A 78 48.13 14.45 3.00
C VAL A 78 49.17 13.95 4.01
N GLU A 79 49.68 14.85 4.85
CA GLU A 79 50.68 14.50 5.87
C GLU A 79 50.02 13.90 7.11
N GLN A 80 48.88 14.46 7.54
CA GLN A 80 48.07 13.99 8.66
C GLN A 80 46.61 13.81 8.24
N LEU A 81 45.86 12.93 8.93
CA LEU A 81 44.43 12.72 8.64
C LEU A 81 43.56 13.95 8.96
N SER A 82 44.03 14.83 9.84
CA SER A 82 43.40 16.12 10.12
C SER A 82 43.58 17.13 8.99
N ASP A 83 44.47 16.87 8.03
CA ASP A 83 44.64 17.76 6.88
C ASP A 83 43.44 17.64 5.95
N THR A 84 42.91 18.79 5.56
CA THR A 84 41.77 18.89 4.65
C THR A 84 42.24 19.43 3.31
N ILE A 85 41.85 18.75 2.24
CA ILE A 85 41.97 19.24 0.87
C ILE A 85 40.80 20.17 0.61
N THR A 86 41.05 21.42 0.24
CA THR A 86 39.96 22.40 0.06
C THR A 86 39.81 22.81 -1.40
N VAL A 87 38.61 22.65 -1.96
CA VAL A 87 38.25 23.13 -3.30
C VAL A 87 37.23 24.24 -3.17
N GLY A 88 37.52 25.41 -3.75
CA GLY A 88 36.62 26.56 -3.77
C GLY A 88 36.47 27.31 -2.44
N VAL A 89 37.42 27.08 -1.52
CA VAL A 89 37.52 27.80 -0.23
C VAL A 89 38.65 28.81 -0.29
N ASN A 90 38.43 30.01 0.25
CA ASN A 90 39.46 31.05 0.39
C ASN A 90 40.41 30.71 1.55
N ARG A 91 41.29 29.74 1.34
CA ARG A 91 42.35 29.32 2.26
C ARG A 91 43.71 29.65 1.64
N THR A 92 44.66 30.15 2.42
CA THR A 92 45.98 30.58 1.92
C THR A 92 47.11 29.56 2.16
N THR A 93 46.81 28.45 2.86
CA THR A 93 47.79 27.41 3.23
C THR A 93 47.23 26.01 2.99
N GLY A 94 48.11 25.01 2.88
CA GLY A 94 47.72 23.62 2.64
C GLY A 94 47.33 23.32 1.20
N ILE A 95 46.76 22.12 1.00
CA ILE A 95 46.33 21.60 -0.30
C ILE A 95 45.01 22.25 -0.70
N ARG A 96 45.05 23.07 -1.75
CA ARG A 96 43.91 23.90 -2.13
C ARG A 96 43.89 24.30 -3.59
N CYS A 97 42.69 24.42 -4.15
CA CYS A 97 42.46 24.98 -5.46
C CYS A 97 41.10 25.68 -5.52
N ARG A 98 40.84 26.46 -6.57
CA ARG A 98 39.51 26.98 -6.89
C ARG A 98 38.61 25.88 -7.41
N SER A 99 39.01 25.20 -8.48
CA SER A 99 38.25 24.07 -9.04
C SER A 99 39.16 22.90 -9.36
N MET A 100 38.58 21.70 -9.42
CA MET A 100 39.29 20.47 -9.74
C MET A 100 38.53 19.70 -10.82
N ARG A 101 39.24 19.24 -11.85
CA ARG A 101 38.69 18.31 -12.85
C ARG A 101 39.52 17.03 -12.89
N ILE A 102 38.85 15.88 -12.84
CA ILE A 102 39.45 14.56 -12.88
C ILE A 102 38.82 13.80 -14.06
N SER A 103 39.63 13.41 -15.03
CA SER A 103 39.15 12.86 -16.30
C SER A 103 39.94 11.63 -16.74
N ASN A 104 39.25 10.51 -16.98
CA ASN A 104 39.84 9.29 -17.57
C ASN A 104 41.10 8.78 -16.84
N ILE A 105 41.13 8.89 -15.53
CA ILE A 105 42.30 8.55 -14.71
C ILE A 105 41.84 7.89 -13.41
N GLN A 106 42.66 6.98 -12.87
CA GLN A 106 42.48 6.50 -11.51
C GLN A 106 42.98 7.57 -10.53
N PHE A 107 42.14 8.00 -9.60
CA PHE A 107 42.46 9.09 -8.68
C PHE A 107 42.32 8.67 -7.23
N GLY A 108 43.43 8.74 -6.49
CA GLY A 108 43.48 8.40 -5.07
C GLY A 108 43.64 9.62 -4.16
N VAL A 109 43.07 9.54 -2.97
CA VAL A 109 43.34 10.47 -1.87
C VAL A 109 43.83 9.65 -0.68
N ALA A 110 45.10 9.81 -0.30
CA ALA A 110 45.74 8.95 0.69
C ALA A 110 46.50 9.73 1.75
N ALA A 111 46.56 9.21 2.97
CA ALA A 111 47.52 9.67 3.97
C ALA A 111 48.89 8.99 3.74
N ARG A 112 49.99 9.75 3.86
CA ARG A 112 51.35 9.18 3.65
C ARG A 112 51.73 8.06 4.63
N ASN A 113 51.03 7.95 5.77
CA ASN A 113 51.38 7.04 6.86
C ASN A 113 50.70 5.64 6.80
N GLY A 114 50.06 5.27 5.69
CA GLY A 114 49.48 3.92 5.53
C GLY A 114 48.31 3.60 6.48
N MET A 115 47.68 4.61 7.07
CA MET A 115 46.48 4.44 7.91
C MET A 115 45.24 4.16 7.04
N GLU A 116 44.34 3.31 7.52
CA GLU A 116 43.09 2.88 6.84
C GLU A 116 42.04 4.00 6.68
N ASN A 117 42.32 5.22 7.13
CA ASN A 117 41.38 6.35 7.11
C ASN A 117 41.62 7.26 5.88
N TYR A 118 40.53 7.69 5.24
CA TYR A 118 40.60 8.54 4.05
C TYR A 118 40.58 10.04 4.42
N PRO A 119 41.40 10.88 3.76
CA PRO A 119 41.40 12.32 4.00
C PRO A 119 40.10 13.00 3.57
N LEU A 120 39.78 14.13 4.20
CA LEU A 120 38.63 14.96 3.85
C LEU A 120 38.95 15.88 2.65
N VAL A 121 38.11 15.82 1.63
CA VAL A 121 38.00 16.78 0.53
C VAL A 121 36.78 17.66 0.81
N LEU A 122 37.05 18.89 1.24
CA LEU A 122 36.02 19.90 1.46
C LEU A 122 35.80 20.68 0.17
N VAL A 123 34.57 20.64 -0.35
CA VAL A 123 34.18 21.36 -1.56
C VAL A 123 33.18 22.44 -1.19
N SER A 124 33.47 23.68 -1.60
CA SER A 124 32.57 24.80 -1.45
C SER A 124 32.49 25.55 -2.77
N THR A 125 31.33 26.14 -3.05
CA THR A 125 31.08 26.95 -4.24
C THR A 125 31.09 28.45 -3.93
N THR A 126 31.48 28.89 -2.71
CA THR A 126 31.47 30.31 -2.29
C THR A 126 32.32 31.22 -3.18
N ASN A 127 33.44 30.74 -3.73
CA ASN A 127 34.25 31.50 -4.69
C ASN A 127 34.03 31.07 -6.16
N GLY A 128 32.93 30.35 -6.42
CA GLY A 128 32.58 29.75 -7.73
C GLY A 128 33.35 28.45 -8.05
N GLY A 129 34.18 27.98 -7.13
CA GLY A 129 34.89 26.70 -7.22
C GLY A 129 33.95 25.49 -7.28
N HIS A 130 34.44 24.38 -7.83
CA HIS A 130 33.68 23.12 -7.96
C HIS A 130 34.59 21.95 -8.36
N VAL A 131 34.08 20.73 -8.28
CA VAL A 131 34.74 19.50 -8.72
C VAL A 131 33.95 18.84 -9.85
N ILE A 132 34.65 18.45 -10.92
CA ILE A 132 34.10 17.62 -12.01
C ILE A 132 34.90 16.32 -12.11
N ILE A 133 34.20 15.19 -12.07
CA ILE A 133 34.74 13.85 -12.33
C ILE A 133 34.05 13.35 -13.60
N ASP A 134 34.82 13.04 -14.63
CA ASP A 134 34.26 12.63 -15.90
C ASP A 134 35.11 11.61 -16.70
N SER A 135 34.56 11.20 -17.85
CA SER A 135 35.30 10.50 -18.90
C SER A 135 35.94 9.18 -18.46
N ASN A 136 35.21 8.34 -17.73
CA ASN A 136 35.68 7.07 -17.16
C ASN A 136 36.77 7.25 -16.09
N ALA A 137 36.73 8.36 -15.34
CA ALA A 137 37.55 8.47 -14.15
C ALA A 137 37.12 7.43 -13.11
N VAL A 138 38.10 6.91 -12.36
CA VAL A 138 37.89 5.97 -11.25
C VAL A 138 38.41 6.63 -10.00
N ILE A 139 37.51 7.07 -9.13
CA ILE A 139 37.89 7.68 -7.85
C ILE A 139 37.99 6.57 -6.82
N GLU A 140 39.17 6.40 -6.24
CA GLU A 140 39.34 5.51 -5.09
C GLU A 140 38.52 6.06 -3.89
N PRO A 141 38.13 5.22 -2.93
CA PRO A 141 37.47 5.66 -1.70
C PRO A 141 38.09 6.94 -1.10
N ALA A 142 37.26 7.96 -0.86
CA ALA A 142 37.66 9.24 -0.28
C ALA A 142 36.48 9.86 0.49
N TYR A 143 36.68 10.87 1.36
CA TYR A 143 35.57 11.61 1.95
C TYR A 143 35.40 12.95 1.27
N PHE A 144 34.27 13.16 0.59
CA PHE A 144 33.91 14.46 0.01
C PHE A 144 32.81 15.07 0.86
N HIS A 145 33.02 16.29 1.34
CA HIS A 145 31.98 17.07 2.03
C HIS A 145 31.66 18.30 1.20
N LEU A 146 30.42 18.35 0.71
CA LEU A 146 29.90 19.43 -0.14
C LEU A 146 29.23 20.47 0.75
N GLN A 147 29.78 21.69 0.82
CA GLN A 147 29.28 22.75 1.70
C GLN A 147 28.35 23.74 1.01
N GLY A 148 28.38 23.83 -0.32
CA GLY A 148 27.61 24.82 -1.07
C GLY A 148 28.24 26.21 -1.05
N GLY A 149 27.39 27.22 -1.27
CA GLY A 149 27.75 28.65 -1.31
C GLY A 149 27.18 29.41 -2.52
N ASN A 150 27.15 28.80 -3.71
CA ASN A 150 26.58 29.39 -4.92
C ASN A 150 25.45 28.51 -5.50
N PRO A 151 24.19 28.98 -5.48
CA PRO A 151 23.02 28.19 -5.91
C PRO A 151 22.94 27.98 -7.43
N SER A 152 23.85 28.54 -8.23
CA SER A 152 23.93 28.28 -9.67
C SER A 152 24.96 27.22 -10.06
N VAL A 153 25.77 26.73 -9.10
CA VAL A 153 26.85 25.77 -9.36
C VAL A 153 26.65 24.52 -8.51
N TYR A 154 26.95 23.34 -9.07
CA TYR A 154 27.05 22.10 -8.30
C TYR A 154 28.45 21.99 -7.70
N ASP A 155 28.55 21.73 -6.40
CA ASP A 155 29.83 21.45 -5.73
C ASP A 155 30.57 20.31 -6.43
N LEU A 156 29.84 19.23 -6.71
CA LEU A 156 30.40 18.03 -7.31
C LEU A 156 29.52 17.54 -8.46
N GLN A 157 30.17 17.25 -9.59
CA GLN A 157 29.54 16.60 -10.75
C GLN A 157 30.30 15.33 -11.11
N ILE A 158 29.60 14.21 -11.23
CA ILE A 158 30.15 12.91 -11.64
C ILE A 158 29.42 12.43 -12.88
N ALA A 159 30.14 12.25 -13.98
CA ALA A 159 29.55 11.83 -15.25
C ALA A 159 30.35 10.70 -15.92
N ASN A 160 29.67 9.63 -16.32
CA ASN A 160 30.31 8.49 -17.00
C ASN A 160 31.55 7.98 -16.25
N SER A 161 31.47 7.85 -14.92
CA SER A 161 32.63 7.59 -14.06
C SER A 161 32.25 6.71 -12.86
N SER A 162 33.25 6.22 -12.12
CA SER A 162 33.02 5.46 -10.90
C SER A 162 33.64 6.15 -9.68
N TYR A 163 32.94 6.05 -8.56
CA TYR A 163 33.40 6.55 -7.27
C TYR A 163 33.39 5.42 -6.24
N GLY A 164 34.50 5.29 -5.51
CA GLY A 164 34.72 4.24 -4.54
C GLY A 164 34.98 2.89 -5.20
N ALA A 165 34.83 1.81 -4.44
CA ALA A 165 35.11 0.46 -4.93
C ALA A 165 34.06 -0.54 -4.47
N ILE A 166 33.88 -1.58 -5.27
CA ILE A 166 33.09 -2.78 -4.95
C ILE A 166 34.07 -3.79 -4.33
N LYS A 167 34.35 -3.68 -3.02
CA LYS A 167 35.21 -4.66 -2.34
C LYS A 167 34.49 -5.23 -1.14
N ALA A 168 34.17 -6.52 -1.17
CA ALA A 168 33.68 -7.24 -0.01
C ALA A 168 34.66 -7.04 1.18
N HIS A 169 34.11 -6.72 2.35
CA HIS A 169 34.75 -6.73 3.68
C HIS A 169 35.29 -5.44 4.32
N ASN A 170 35.28 -4.25 3.70
CA ASN A 170 35.63 -3.00 4.41
C ASN A 170 34.40 -2.16 4.81
N ARG A 171 34.27 -1.83 6.10
CA ARG A 171 33.18 -0.99 6.62
C ARG A 171 33.41 0.52 6.42
N ASP A 172 34.66 0.93 6.25
CA ASP A 172 35.05 2.32 6.03
C ASP A 172 35.64 2.45 4.62
N MET A 173 34.87 2.99 3.68
CA MET A 173 35.22 3.09 2.25
C MET A 173 34.95 4.48 1.65
N GLY A 174 35.25 5.55 2.41
CA GLY A 174 34.98 6.93 1.97
C GLY A 174 33.48 7.24 1.88
N SER A 175 33.09 8.48 1.62
CA SER A 175 31.69 8.85 1.43
C SER A 175 31.55 10.21 0.75
N ILE A 176 30.45 10.43 0.04
CA ILE A 176 30.02 11.78 -0.35
C ILE A 176 28.94 12.25 0.62
N ILE A 177 29.29 13.26 1.41
CA ILE A 177 28.41 13.96 2.35
C ILE A 177 27.90 15.23 1.68
N ILE A 178 26.58 15.29 1.50
CA ILE A 178 25.89 16.48 1.00
C ILE A 178 25.52 17.33 2.22
N GLY A 179 26.20 18.45 2.41
CA GLY A 179 25.87 19.41 3.47
C GLY A 179 24.58 20.18 3.15
N ARG A 180 24.13 21.00 4.10
CA ARG A 180 22.87 21.77 4.02
C ARG A 180 22.67 22.58 2.73
N GLU A 181 23.74 23.16 2.21
CA GLU A 181 23.71 23.92 0.94
C GLU A 181 24.48 23.21 -0.19
N GLY A 182 25.02 22.02 0.09
CA GLY A 182 25.82 21.25 -0.84
C GLY A 182 24.98 20.67 -1.97
N ARG A 183 25.56 20.59 -3.16
CA ARG A 183 24.86 20.18 -4.38
C ARG A 183 25.66 19.16 -5.17
N LEU A 184 25.07 18.00 -5.42
CA LEU A 184 25.65 16.89 -6.16
C LEU A 184 24.84 16.59 -7.43
N LYS A 185 25.54 16.46 -8.55
CA LYS A 185 24.99 15.92 -9.80
C LYS A 185 25.72 14.65 -10.21
N MET A 186 25.00 13.56 -10.45
CA MET A 186 25.54 12.29 -10.95
C MET A 186 24.77 11.84 -12.19
N SER A 187 25.48 11.38 -13.21
CA SER A 187 24.87 10.83 -14.44
C SER A 187 25.68 9.67 -15.00
N ASN A 188 25.03 8.59 -15.43
CA ASN A 188 25.69 7.43 -16.07
C ASN A 188 26.87 6.89 -15.24
N SER A 189 26.74 6.86 -13.92
CA SER A 189 27.88 6.65 -13.01
C SER A 189 27.59 5.58 -11.96
N THR A 190 28.65 5.01 -11.40
CA THR A 190 28.56 4.03 -10.31
C THR A 190 29.14 4.61 -9.03
N TYR A 191 28.45 4.44 -7.92
CA TYR A 191 28.90 4.79 -6.59
C TYR A 191 28.96 3.55 -5.70
N GLY A 192 30.12 3.26 -5.12
CA GLY A 192 30.32 2.13 -4.20
C GLY A 192 30.94 2.59 -2.89
N SER A 193 30.18 2.52 -1.79
CA SER A 193 30.65 2.81 -0.42
C SER A 193 29.64 2.29 0.60
N PHE A 194 29.97 2.29 1.90
CA PHE A 194 29.02 1.96 2.96
C PHE A 194 27.85 2.97 3.05
N PHE A 195 28.14 4.27 2.92
CA PHE A 195 27.17 5.36 3.16
C PHE A 195 27.16 6.38 2.01
N PHE A 196 25.97 6.85 1.65
CA PHE A 196 25.75 7.95 0.70
C PHE A 196 24.74 8.95 1.26
N GLY A 197 25.08 10.25 1.16
CA GLY A 197 24.21 11.36 1.55
C GLY A 197 24.55 11.92 2.93
N ASN A 198 23.54 12.33 3.71
CA ASN A 198 23.71 12.89 5.06
C ASN A 198 22.36 12.89 5.82
N ASN A 199 22.42 13.03 7.15
CA ASN A 199 21.26 13.23 8.03
C ASN A 199 20.89 14.71 8.20
N ASP A 200 21.78 15.63 7.83
CA ASP A 200 21.54 17.07 7.98
C ASP A 200 20.37 17.55 7.11
N SER A 201 19.72 18.61 7.56
CA SER A 201 18.64 19.22 6.79
C SER A 201 19.18 20.01 5.59
N GLY A 202 18.56 19.86 4.43
CA GLY A 202 18.93 20.53 3.18
C GLY A 202 19.72 19.65 2.21
N GLY A 203 20.44 20.29 1.30
CA GLY A 203 21.23 19.65 0.25
C GLY A 203 20.44 19.33 -1.02
N GLU A 204 21.13 19.30 -2.15
CA GLU A 204 20.55 18.94 -3.45
C GLU A 204 21.27 17.73 -4.07
N LEU A 205 20.49 16.73 -4.48
CA LEU A 205 20.94 15.60 -5.28
C LEU A 205 20.18 15.54 -6.60
N TYR A 206 20.91 15.51 -7.71
CA TYR A 206 20.40 15.04 -8.99
C TYR A 206 21.17 13.77 -9.39
N ALA A 207 20.47 12.65 -9.58
CA ALA A 207 21.05 11.40 -10.05
C ALA A 207 20.22 10.83 -11.22
N GLU A 208 20.88 10.48 -12.32
CA GLU A 208 20.22 9.89 -13.49
C GLU A 208 21.06 8.73 -14.05
N ASN A 209 20.42 7.59 -14.32
CA ASN A 209 21.08 6.39 -14.86
C ASN A 209 22.33 6.00 -14.03
N CYS A 210 22.18 5.99 -12.71
CA CYS A 210 23.26 5.69 -11.77
C CYS A 210 23.03 4.37 -11.03
N ASN A 211 24.11 3.68 -10.68
CA ASN A 211 24.09 2.51 -9.81
C ASN A 211 24.74 2.84 -8.47
N PHE A 212 23.96 2.79 -7.40
CA PHE A 212 24.43 2.96 -6.04
C PHE A 212 24.54 1.59 -5.38
N ASN A 213 25.75 1.23 -4.97
CA ASN A 213 26.04 0.03 -4.22
C ASN A 213 26.43 0.45 -2.79
N VAL A 214 25.44 0.50 -1.90
CA VAL A 214 25.54 1.11 -0.56
C VAL A 214 24.75 0.36 0.50
N ASN A 215 25.19 0.41 1.76
CA ASN A 215 24.38 -0.09 2.88
C ASN A 215 23.43 0.97 3.44
N SER A 216 23.69 2.25 3.17
CA SER A 216 22.81 3.34 3.58
C SER A 216 22.80 4.44 2.53
N PHE A 217 21.65 4.62 1.89
CA PHE A 217 21.30 5.78 1.07
C PHE A 217 20.36 6.65 1.90
N ARG A 218 20.85 7.78 2.41
CA ARG A 218 20.05 8.63 3.29
C ARG A 218 20.23 10.11 2.98
N LEU A 219 19.11 10.82 2.85
CA LEU A 219 19.06 12.27 2.76
C LEU A 219 18.17 12.80 3.88
N GLY A 220 18.64 13.83 4.58
CA GLY A 220 17.95 14.44 5.72
C GLY A 220 16.71 15.24 5.31
N ALA A 221 16.12 15.93 6.29
CA ALA A 221 14.90 16.70 6.09
C ALA A 221 15.10 17.89 5.13
N ALA A 222 14.04 18.33 4.44
CA ALA A 222 14.08 19.47 3.51
C ALA A 222 15.16 19.35 2.42
N SER A 223 15.53 18.12 2.04
CA SER A 223 16.44 17.85 0.93
C SER A 223 15.71 18.06 -0.40
N LYS A 224 16.44 18.50 -1.43
CA LYS A 224 15.95 18.52 -2.81
C LYS A 224 16.57 17.35 -3.56
N THR A 225 15.77 16.46 -4.12
CA THR A 225 16.27 15.17 -4.59
C THR A 225 15.53 14.72 -5.84
N THR A 226 16.29 14.51 -6.91
CA THR A 226 15.82 13.91 -8.15
C THR A 226 16.63 12.63 -8.43
N ILE A 227 15.96 11.49 -8.51
CA ILE A 227 16.59 10.19 -8.83
C ILE A 227 15.82 9.53 -9.97
N LEU A 228 16.46 9.34 -11.12
CA LEU A 228 15.83 8.85 -12.34
C LEU A 228 16.58 7.64 -12.89
N ASP A 229 15.87 6.56 -13.14
CA ASP A 229 16.39 5.36 -13.80
C ASP A 229 17.64 4.79 -13.08
N CYS A 230 17.63 4.82 -11.75
CA CYS A 230 18.75 4.39 -10.91
C CYS A 230 18.49 3.05 -10.23
N SER A 231 19.56 2.31 -9.95
CA SER A 231 19.52 1.15 -9.07
C SER A 231 20.23 1.44 -7.75
N ILE A 232 19.68 0.95 -6.65
CA ILE A 232 20.22 1.06 -5.30
C ILE A 232 20.26 -0.34 -4.70
N THR A 233 21.46 -0.83 -4.43
CA THR A 233 21.72 -2.20 -4.00
C THR A 233 22.64 -2.24 -2.80
N ASP A 234 22.47 -3.21 -1.90
CA ASP A 234 23.42 -3.36 -0.79
C ASP A 234 24.81 -3.80 -1.28
N HIS A 235 25.85 -3.40 -0.52
CA HIS A 235 27.25 -3.59 -0.91
C HIS A 235 27.77 -5.04 -0.71
N GLY A 236 26.91 -6.06 -0.74
CA GLY A 236 27.32 -7.47 -0.62
C GLY A 236 28.08 -7.81 0.68
N SER A 237 28.03 -6.92 1.67
CA SER A 237 28.60 -7.16 3.00
C SER A 237 27.91 -8.36 3.64
N SER A 238 28.57 -9.08 4.53
CA SER A 238 28.01 -10.25 5.23
C SER A 238 26.71 -9.98 6.02
N SER A 239 26.29 -8.72 6.17
CA SER A 239 25.01 -8.32 6.77
C SER A 239 23.85 -8.20 5.77
N GLY A 240 24.12 -8.04 4.47
CA GLY A 240 23.10 -7.90 3.41
C GLY A 240 22.06 -6.79 3.62
N SER A 241 22.34 -5.79 4.47
CA SER A 241 21.34 -4.82 4.93
C SER A 241 21.46 -3.48 4.18
N LEU A 242 20.33 -2.94 3.73
CA LEU A 242 20.19 -1.64 3.07
C LEU A 242 19.23 -0.75 3.85
N LEU A 243 19.64 0.49 4.09
CA LEU A 243 18.75 1.58 4.49
C LEU A 243 18.56 2.51 3.30
N PHE A 244 17.31 2.76 2.92
CA PHE A 244 16.92 3.84 2.03
C PHE A 244 16.02 4.82 2.78
N GLY A 245 16.39 6.10 2.78
CA GLY A 245 15.71 7.10 3.59
C GLY A 245 15.68 8.48 2.94
N ILE A 246 14.48 9.02 2.76
CA ILE A 246 14.26 10.44 2.44
C ILE A 246 13.57 11.09 3.65
N GLY A 247 14.20 12.12 4.19
CA GLY A 247 13.69 12.88 5.33
C GLY A 247 12.36 13.61 5.05
N PRO A 248 11.70 14.12 6.10
CA PRO A 248 10.46 14.89 5.97
C PRO A 248 10.71 16.23 5.27
N ASP A 249 9.64 16.83 4.74
CA ASP A 249 9.65 18.14 4.05
C ASP A 249 10.56 18.21 2.81
N SER A 250 11.03 17.06 2.30
CA SER A 250 11.89 16.99 1.12
C SER A 250 11.11 17.14 -0.20
N ASP A 251 11.69 17.86 -1.16
CA ASP A 251 11.25 17.91 -2.55
C ASP A 251 11.85 16.71 -3.29
N PHE A 252 11.10 15.61 -3.37
CA PHE A 252 11.55 14.34 -3.93
C PHE A 252 10.84 14.01 -5.24
N THR A 253 11.62 13.90 -6.31
CA THR A 253 11.19 13.41 -7.61
C THR A 253 11.91 12.09 -7.92
N SER A 254 11.14 11.07 -8.29
CA SER A 254 11.67 9.77 -8.66
C SER A 254 11.04 9.23 -9.94
N ARG A 255 11.77 8.39 -10.68
CA ARG A 255 11.25 7.59 -11.80
C ARG A 255 12.04 6.29 -11.94
N GLU A 256 11.33 5.18 -12.11
CA GLU A 256 11.91 3.86 -12.45
C GLU A 256 13.12 3.49 -11.57
N ILE A 257 13.02 3.73 -10.26
CA ILE A 257 14.08 3.34 -9.31
C ILE A 257 13.96 1.85 -9.01
N GLU A 258 15.08 1.13 -8.96
CA GLU A 258 15.13 -0.24 -8.45
C GLU A 258 15.89 -0.29 -7.13
N ILE A 259 15.21 -0.64 -6.04
CA ILE A 259 15.84 -0.94 -4.75
C ILE A 259 15.91 -2.45 -4.57
N LYS A 260 17.12 -2.98 -4.34
CA LYS A 260 17.34 -4.40 -4.09
C LYS A 260 18.21 -4.63 -2.87
N ALA A 261 17.68 -5.34 -1.88
CA ALA A 261 18.40 -5.68 -0.66
C ALA A 261 18.57 -7.20 -0.52
N PHE A 262 19.75 -7.66 -0.12
CA PHE A 262 20.07 -9.07 0.00
C PHE A 262 19.36 -9.72 1.21
N SER A 263 19.47 -9.12 2.38
CA SER A 263 18.95 -9.64 3.66
C SER A 263 17.99 -8.68 4.36
N TYR A 264 18.31 -7.41 4.55
CA TYR A 264 17.40 -6.52 5.29
C TYR A 264 17.18 -5.22 4.54
N LEU A 265 15.93 -4.75 4.47
CA LEU A 265 15.64 -3.42 3.96
C LEU A 265 14.93 -2.57 5.00
N GLN A 266 15.50 -1.43 5.32
CA GLN A 266 14.79 -0.34 5.97
C GLN A 266 14.48 0.73 4.93
N PHE A 267 13.20 1.09 4.80
CA PHE A 267 12.72 2.04 3.81
C PHE A 267 11.83 3.09 4.47
N TYR A 268 12.06 4.36 4.16
CA TYR A 268 11.12 5.44 4.49
C TYR A 268 11.25 6.61 3.51
N THR A 269 10.11 7.23 3.20
CA THR A 269 10.05 8.45 2.38
C THR A 269 9.26 9.56 3.06
N SER A 270 8.92 9.45 4.33
CA SER A 270 8.29 10.54 5.10
C SER A 270 7.07 11.16 4.40
N GLY A 271 6.26 10.33 3.73
CA GLY A 271 5.04 10.72 3.02
C GLY A 271 5.18 11.11 1.54
N VAL A 272 6.39 11.19 0.98
CA VAL A 272 6.57 11.46 -0.47
C VAL A 272 6.40 10.18 -1.31
N VAL A 273 6.01 10.35 -2.58
CA VAL A 273 5.81 9.26 -3.54
C VAL A 273 7.14 8.74 -4.06
N PHE A 274 7.40 7.45 -3.84
CA PHE A 274 8.50 6.71 -4.44
C PHE A 274 8.06 6.03 -5.73
N ASN A 275 8.67 6.38 -6.86
CA ASN A 275 8.39 5.77 -8.15
C ASN A 275 9.47 4.74 -8.48
N GLY A 276 9.15 3.47 -8.27
CA GLY A 276 10.12 2.40 -8.41
C GLY A 276 9.69 1.08 -7.79
N ASN A 277 10.48 0.05 -8.05
CA ASN A 277 10.28 -1.29 -7.50
C ASN A 277 11.22 -1.54 -6.33
N ILE A 278 10.73 -2.27 -5.33
CA ILE A 278 11.47 -2.64 -4.13
C ILE A 278 11.48 -4.16 -4.01
N THR A 279 12.66 -4.76 -3.84
CA THR A 279 12.82 -6.22 -3.71
C THR A 279 13.84 -6.60 -2.62
N THR A 280 13.46 -7.48 -1.70
CA THR A 280 14.43 -8.26 -0.89
C THR A 280 14.71 -9.60 -1.56
N THR A 281 15.86 -10.26 -1.40
CA THR A 281 16.17 -11.44 -2.24
C THR A 281 16.36 -12.79 -1.54
N THR A 282 16.28 -12.87 -0.21
CA THR A 282 16.55 -14.13 0.52
C THR A 282 15.41 -14.54 1.46
N PRO A 283 15.19 -15.85 1.71
CA PRO A 283 14.16 -16.36 2.64
C PRO A 283 14.26 -15.83 4.09
N GLN A 284 15.48 -15.57 4.55
CA GLN A 284 15.77 -15.03 5.89
C GLN A 284 15.69 -13.50 5.92
N SER A 285 15.22 -12.86 4.84
CA SER A 285 15.16 -11.42 4.77
C SER A 285 14.09 -10.82 5.68
N GLY A 286 14.18 -9.51 5.90
CA GLY A 286 13.14 -8.74 6.59
C GLY A 286 12.99 -7.37 5.95
N MET A 287 11.81 -6.78 6.08
CA MET A 287 11.54 -5.44 5.58
C MET A 287 10.91 -4.55 6.64
N ARG A 288 11.43 -3.33 6.75
CA ARG A 288 10.98 -2.28 7.64
C ARG A 288 10.48 -1.11 6.80
N LEU A 289 9.16 -0.94 6.69
CA LEU A 289 8.57 0.27 6.13
C LEU A 289 8.33 1.25 7.28
N LEU A 290 9.34 2.07 7.56
CA LEU A 290 9.36 2.99 8.70
C LEU A 290 8.89 4.40 8.30
N GLN A 291 8.73 5.25 9.31
CA GLN A 291 8.53 6.69 9.17
C GLN A 291 9.69 7.44 9.83
N ALA A 292 10.03 8.62 9.28
CA ALA A 292 11.01 9.49 9.90
C ALA A 292 10.53 10.06 11.24
N ASP A 293 9.22 10.31 11.39
CA ASP A 293 8.57 10.65 12.65
C ASP A 293 7.58 9.54 13.05
N PRO A 294 7.99 8.61 13.94
CA PRO A 294 7.11 7.54 14.42
C PRO A 294 5.94 8.01 15.29
N ALA A 295 6.00 9.22 15.86
CA ALA A 295 4.91 9.75 16.68
C ALA A 295 3.74 10.24 15.81
N ASN A 296 4.03 10.65 14.58
CA ASN A 296 3.04 11.09 13.58
C ASN A 296 3.26 10.36 12.26
N PRO A 297 3.00 9.05 12.19
CA PRO A 297 3.38 8.25 11.05
C PRO A 297 2.57 8.62 9.80
N LEU A 298 3.26 9.05 8.75
CA LEU A 298 2.68 9.25 7.42
C LEU A 298 2.56 7.90 6.67
N PRO A 299 1.76 7.82 5.59
CA PRO A 299 1.75 6.62 4.77
C PRO A 299 3.03 6.48 3.93
N SER A 300 3.57 5.27 3.82
CA SER A 300 4.56 4.94 2.80
C SER A 300 3.88 4.81 1.44
N ILE A 301 4.30 5.61 0.44
CA ILE A 301 3.67 5.64 -0.89
C ILE A 301 4.64 5.12 -1.94
N ILE A 302 4.35 3.95 -2.50
CA ILE A 302 5.16 3.28 -3.52
C ILE A 302 4.34 3.19 -4.81
N ASN A 303 4.74 3.96 -5.81
CA ASN A 303 4.29 3.81 -7.19
C ASN A 303 5.17 2.77 -7.91
N GLY A 304 4.90 1.49 -7.66
CA GLY A 304 5.61 0.35 -8.24
C GLY A 304 5.30 -0.95 -7.50
N ASN A 305 6.14 -1.96 -7.69
CA ASN A 305 5.97 -3.28 -7.06
C ASN A 305 6.79 -3.41 -5.77
N LEU A 306 6.26 -4.18 -4.83
CA LEU A 306 6.88 -4.53 -3.57
C LEU A 306 7.01 -6.05 -3.46
N LYS A 307 8.25 -6.57 -3.52
CA LYS A 307 8.55 -8.00 -3.49
C LYS A 307 9.40 -8.35 -2.28
N ILE A 308 8.94 -9.30 -1.50
CA ILE A 308 9.50 -9.66 -0.21
C ILE A 308 9.76 -11.15 -0.21
N PHE A 309 10.93 -11.57 0.27
CA PHE A 309 11.27 -12.98 0.41
C PHE A 309 11.39 -13.36 1.89
N GLY A 310 11.10 -12.41 2.79
CA GLY A 310 11.40 -12.47 4.21
C GLY A 310 10.26 -12.86 5.13
N GLN A 311 10.62 -13.25 6.35
CA GLN A 311 9.74 -13.84 7.37
C GLN A 311 8.67 -12.86 7.91
N GLY A 312 8.80 -11.56 7.66
CA GLY A 312 7.81 -10.56 8.07
C GLY A 312 8.11 -9.14 7.60
N ILE A 313 7.10 -8.26 7.74
CA ILE A 313 7.24 -6.82 7.55
C ILE A 313 6.99 -6.09 8.86
N ASP A 314 7.87 -5.17 9.20
CA ASP A 314 7.61 -4.17 10.23
C ASP A 314 7.01 -2.92 9.57
N LEU A 315 5.85 -2.47 10.05
CA LEU A 315 5.15 -1.32 9.50
C LEU A 315 5.05 -0.19 10.55
N SER A 316 5.23 1.04 10.09
CA SER A 316 4.74 2.24 10.78
C SER A 316 3.88 3.08 9.85
N GLY A 317 2.65 3.35 10.26
CA GLY A 317 1.66 4.05 9.42
C GLY A 317 1.07 3.15 8.33
N GLY A 318 0.31 3.76 7.42
CA GLY A 318 -0.29 3.07 6.28
C GLY A 318 0.71 2.77 5.15
N LEU A 319 0.32 1.85 4.25
CA LEU A 319 1.03 1.54 3.02
C LEU A 319 0.11 1.82 1.82
N LYS A 320 0.61 2.59 0.85
CA LYS A 320 -0.05 2.79 -0.45
C LYS A 320 0.82 2.23 -1.57
N LEU A 321 0.23 1.42 -2.43
CA LEU A 321 0.96 0.71 -3.49
C LEU A 321 0.22 0.79 -4.82
N SER A 322 0.93 1.10 -5.92
CA SER A 322 0.32 1.07 -7.25
C SER A 322 0.44 -0.26 -8.00
N GLY A 323 1.46 -1.06 -7.66
CA GLY A 323 1.75 -2.35 -8.29
C GLY A 323 1.46 -3.55 -7.40
N ASP A 324 2.20 -4.63 -7.61
CA ASP A 324 2.03 -5.91 -6.91
C ASP A 324 2.67 -5.88 -5.51
N LEU A 325 2.00 -6.49 -4.53
CA LEU A 325 2.58 -6.86 -3.24
C LEU A 325 2.74 -8.38 -3.19
N ILE A 326 3.99 -8.85 -3.23
CA ILE A 326 4.28 -10.28 -3.26
C ILE A 326 5.22 -10.63 -2.12
N ASN A 327 4.76 -11.48 -1.21
CA ASN A 327 5.60 -12.11 -0.20
C ASN A 327 5.79 -13.60 -0.53
N TYR A 328 7.04 -13.98 -0.76
CA TYR A 328 7.50 -15.31 -1.13
C TYR A 328 7.93 -16.18 0.07
N ALA A 329 7.76 -15.72 1.31
CA ALA A 329 8.01 -16.54 2.49
C ALA A 329 7.10 -17.79 2.52
N HIS A 330 7.49 -18.81 3.28
CA HIS A 330 6.62 -19.95 3.53
C HIS A 330 5.77 -19.74 4.79
N GLU A 331 4.66 -20.44 4.93
CA GLU A 331 3.86 -20.35 6.17
C GLU A 331 4.68 -20.75 7.42
N LEU A 332 5.59 -21.72 7.28
CA LEU A 332 6.44 -22.20 8.38
C LEU A 332 7.49 -21.18 8.86
N ASP A 333 7.74 -20.16 8.05
CA ASP A 333 8.63 -19.05 8.36
C ASP A 333 7.98 -18.04 9.33
N MET A 334 6.68 -18.14 9.56
CA MET A 334 5.91 -17.15 10.32
C MET A 334 5.63 -17.68 11.73
N SER A 335 6.37 -17.17 12.71
CA SER A 335 6.27 -17.61 14.11
C SER A 335 5.08 -17.02 14.88
N ASP A 336 4.50 -15.93 14.36
CA ASP A 336 3.40 -15.16 14.92
C ASP A 336 2.13 -15.36 14.11
N THR A 337 1.37 -16.41 14.43
CA THR A 337 0.13 -16.69 13.70
C THR A 337 -1.08 -16.85 14.61
N SER A 338 -2.22 -16.32 14.14
CA SER A 338 -3.53 -16.51 14.76
C SER A 338 -4.53 -17.09 13.77
N ASN A 339 -5.54 -17.78 14.27
CA ASN A 339 -6.56 -18.42 13.44
C ASN A 339 -7.76 -17.51 13.23
N ILE A 340 -8.17 -17.32 11.98
CA ILE A 340 -9.48 -16.76 11.65
C ILE A 340 -10.48 -17.90 11.53
N SER A 341 -11.61 -17.75 12.21
CA SER A 341 -12.70 -18.73 12.22
C SER A 341 -14.04 -18.10 11.84
N PHE A 342 -14.93 -18.92 11.30
CA PHE A 342 -16.33 -18.58 11.02
C PHE A 342 -17.17 -19.82 11.31
N GLN A 343 -18.26 -19.68 12.08
CA GLN A 343 -19.10 -20.82 12.51
C GLN A 343 -18.32 -21.91 13.26
N GLY A 344 -17.31 -21.53 14.04
CA GLY A 344 -16.43 -22.47 14.75
C GLY A 344 -15.46 -23.26 13.85
N GLN A 345 -15.52 -23.08 12.53
CA GLN A 345 -14.56 -23.65 11.60
C GLN A 345 -13.39 -22.68 11.37
N GLN A 346 -12.16 -23.17 11.51
CA GLN A 346 -10.98 -22.42 11.09
C GLN A 346 -10.99 -22.23 9.57
N ILE A 347 -10.84 -20.98 9.13
CA ILE A 347 -10.81 -20.63 7.71
C ILE A 347 -9.36 -20.56 7.22
N PHE A 348 -8.52 -19.72 7.82
CA PHE A 348 -7.10 -19.57 7.50
C PHE A 348 -6.34 -18.95 8.67
N LYS A 349 -5.01 -19.01 8.63
CA LYS A 349 -4.13 -18.31 9.58
C LYS A 349 -3.81 -16.91 9.11
N ILE A 350 -3.49 -16.02 10.04
CA ILE A 350 -3.02 -14.66 9.77
C ILE A 350 -1.73 -14.37 10.54
N GLY A 351 -0.87 -13.47 10.04
CA GLY A 351 0.38 -13.10 10.72
C GLY A 351 1.48 -12.53 9.81
N GLY A 352 2.71 -12.46 10.34
CA GLY A 352 3.93 -12.01 9.66
C GLY A 352 4.12 -10.51 9.62
N ILE A 353 3.53 -9.79 10.59
CA ILE A 353 3.67 -8.35 10.71
C ILE A 353 4.04 -8.02 12.15
N ALA A 354 5.00 -7.12 12.34
CA ALA A 354 5.24 -6.52 13.64
C ALA A 354 4.98 -5.01 13.62
N ASN A 355 4.60 -4.47 14.77
CA ASN A 355 4.51 -3.03 14.95
C ASN A 355 5.90 -2.37 14.93
N TYR A 356 5.92 -1.06 14.72
CA TYR A 356 7.14 -0.26 14.76
C TYR A 356 7.98 -0.51 16.02
N GLY A 357 9.27 -0.77 15.85
CA GLY A 357 10.22 -1.07 16.92
C GLY A 357 10.19 -2.53 17.39
N ASN A 358 9.44 -3.39 16.68
CA ASN A 358 9.37 -4.84 16.85
C ASN A 358 8.99 -5.22 18.28
N LYS A 359 8.15 -4.40 18.91
CA LYS A 359 7.75 -4.57 20.32
C LYS A 359 6.58 -5.54 20.45
N THR A 360 5.80 -5.73 19.39
CA THR A 360 4.60 -6.58 19.40
C THR A 360 4.37 -7.15 18.00
N ASN A 361 4.34 -8.48 17.91
CA ASN A 361 3.87 -9.17 16.72
C ASN A 361 2.35 -9.00 16.58
N LEU A 362 1.92 -8.63 15.38
CA LEU A 362 0.55 -8.38 14.99
C LEU A 362 0.04 -9.63 14.27
N ASP A 363 -0.62 -10.49 15.02
CA ASP A 363 -1.31 -11.68 14.54
C ASP A 363 -2.82 -11.46 14.45
N ASP A 364 -3.36 -10.37 15.00
CA ASP A 364 -4.71 -9.85 14.77
C ASP A 364 -4.67 -8.32 14.90
N CYS A 365 -5.68 -7.67 14.31
CA CYS A 365 -5.78 -6.21 14.36
C CYS A 365 -6.75 -5.67 15.42
N THR A 366 -6.96 -6.44 16.49
CA THR A 366 -7.53 -5.93 17.75
C THR A 366 -6.45 -5.41 18.70
N LYS A 367 -5.19 -5.78 18.47
CA LYS A 367 -4.03 -5.37 19.27
C LYS A 367 -3.66 -3.88 19.06
N PRO A 368 -3.23 -3.16 20.12
CA PRO A 368 -2.69 -1.82 19.99
C PRO A 368 -1.53 -1.77 18.97
N GLY A 369 -1.64 -0.89 17.98
CA GLY A 369 -0.63 -0.72 16.93
C GLY A 369 -0.92 -1.42 15.60
N CYS A 370 -2.02 -2.17 15.49
CA CYS A 370 -2.45 -2.79 14.22
C CYS A 370 -3.36 -1.90 13.35
N HIS A 371 -3.51 -0.62 13.65
CA HIS A 371 -4.43 0.30 12.94
C HIS A 371 -3.80 0.91 11.68
N PHE A 372 -3.28 0.07 10.79
CA PHE A 372 -2.70 0.55 9.52
C PHE A 372 -3.64 0.28 8.33
N SER A 373 -3.62 1.20 7.38
CA SER A 373 -4.33 1.08 6.12
C SER A 373 -3.45 0.51 5.02
N LEU A 374 -3.93 -0.46 4.25
CA LEU A 374 -3.34 -0.88 2.98
C LEU A 374 -4.18 -0.33 1.83
N GLU A 375 -3.60 0.55 1.01
CA GLU A 375 -4.26 1.17 -0.14
C GLU A 375 -3.62 0.72 -1.46
N PHE A 376 -4.44 0.31 -2.42
CA PHE A 376 -4.03 0.04 -3.79
C PHE A 376 -4.50 1.15 -4.74
N PHE A 377 -3.58 1.81 -5.43
CA PHE A 377 -3.88 2.93 -6.34
C PHE A 377 -3.36 2.71 -7.78
N GLY A 378 -3.64 3.66 -8.68
CA GLY A 378 -3.16 3.62 -10.07
C GLY A 378 -4.12 2.94 -11.03
N ASP A 379 -3.68 2.72 -12.27
CA ASP A 379 -4.53 2.35 -13.42
C ASP A 379 -4.29 0.94 -13.97
N LYS A 380 -3.37 0.19 -13.35
CA LYS A 380 -3.04 -1.20 -13.71
C LYS A 380 -3.50 -2.17 -12.64
N ASP A 381 -3.72 -3.41 -13.06
CA ASP A 381 -4.02 -4.51 -12.13
C ASP A 381 -2.85 -4.70 -11.14
N SER A 382 -3.18 -5.04 -9.90
CA SER A 382 -2.25 -5.42 -8.84
C SER A 382 -2.53 -6.83 -8.37
N LYS A 383 -1.48 -7.59 -8.10
CA LYS A 383 -1.53 -8.86 -7.38
C LYS A 383 -1.13 -8.67 -5.93
N PHE A 384 -1.85 -9.35 -5.06
CA PHE A 384 -1.52 -9.50 -3.65
C PHE A 384 -1.27 -10.98 -3.36
N VAL A 385 -0.05 -11.29 -2.94
CA VAL A 385 0.35 -12.63 -2.52
C VAL A 385 0.95 -12.53 -1.13
N TRP A 386 0.32 -13.22 -0.19
CA TRP A 386 0.80 -13.36 1.18
C TRP A 386 0.67 -14.83 1.58
N PRO A 387 1.69 -15.46 2.17
CA PRO A 387 1.69 -16.91 2.39
C PRO A 387 0.50 -17.39 3.25
N ILE A 388 0.15 -16.58 4.24
CA ILE A 388 -1.05 -16.71 5.07
C ILE A 388 -1.96 -15.50 4.82
N GLY A 389 -2.99 -15.27 5.63
CA GLY A 389 -3.70 -13.99 5.58
C GLY A 389 -2.86 -12.87 6.21
N MET A 390 -2.79 -11.72 5.55
CA MET A 390 -2.17 -10.54 6.14
C MET A 390 -3.19 -9.87 7.08
N PRO A 391 -2.89 -9.66 8.37
CA PRO A 391 -3.79 -8.90 9.24
C PRO A 391 -3.75 -7.42 8.87
N ILE A 392 -4.89 -6.85 8.51
CA ILE A 392 -5.01 -5.44 8.14
C ILE A 392 -6.19 -4.83 8.90
N ASP A 393 -6.08 -3.56 9.32
CA ASP A 393 -7.21 -2.83 9.88
C ASP A 393 -8.12 -2.29 8.78
N THR A 394 -7.55 -1.52 7.85
CA THR A 394 -8.32 -0.90 6.77
C THR A 394 -7.76 -1.26 5.40
N LEU A 395 -8.59 -1.84 4.53
CA LEU A 395 -8.24 -2.07 3.11
C LEU A 395 -8.90 -1.02 2.23
N ILE A 396 -8.11 -0.36 1.37
CA ILE A 396 -8.61 0.66 0.44
C ILE A 396 -8.25 0.26 -1.00
N ILE A 397 -9.24 0.24 -1.89
CA ILE A 397 -9.04 0.03 -3.32
C ILE A 397 -9.42 1.32 -4.04
N LYS A 398 -8.43 1.93 -4.70
CA LYS A 398 -8.53 3.20 -5.42
C LYS A 398 -7.91 3.09 -6.80
N LYS A 399 -8.35 2.08 -7.54
CA LYS A 399 -7.87 1.78 -8.89
C LYS A 399 -8.70 2.51 -9.94
N THR A 400 -8.08 3.04 -10.98
CA THR A 400 -8.78 3.66 -12.12
C THR A 400 -8.94 2.66 -13.27
N ASN A 401 -9.72 3.00 -14.30
CA ASN A 401 -9.92 2.17 -15.50
C ASN A 401 -10.39 0.74 -15.23
N CYS A 402 -11.17 0.54 -14.16
CA CYS A 402 -11.66 -0.78 -13.76
C CYS A 402 -10.52 -1.78 -13.45
N ALA A 403 -9.31 -1.29 -13.17
CA ALA A 403 -8.20 -2.13 -12.79
C ALA A 403 -8.49 -2.87 -11.48
N LYS A 404 -7.91 -4.06 -11.38
CA LYS A 404 -8.23 -5.08 -10.37
C LYS A 404 -7.14 -5.17 -9.34
N VAL A 405 -7.52 -5.43 -8.10
CA VAL A 405 -6.64 -6.02 -7.10
C VAL A 405 -7.06 -7.47 -6.92
N ILE A 406 -6.13 -8.38 -7.18
CA ILE A 406 -6.34 -9.83 -7.18
C ILE A 406 -5.54 -10.42 -6.03
N PHE A 407 -6.21 -11.18 -5.17
CA PHE A 407 -5.59 -11.83 -4.03
C PHE A 407 -5.39 -13.32 -4.35
N GLU A 408 -4.16 -13.83 -4.23
CA GLU A 408 -3.86 -15.26 -4.45
C GLU A 408 -4.20 -16.10 -3.20
N ASN A 409 -3.94 -15.59 -2.01
CA ASN A 409 -4.29 -16.21 -0.73
C ASN A 409 -5.52 -15.52 -0.11
N SER A 410 -6.00 -16.02 1.04
CA SER A 410 -7.12 -15.37 1.72
C SER A 410 -6.71 -14.10 2.44
N LEU A 411 -7.65 -13.18 2.58
CA LEU A 411 -7.44 -11.87 3.19
C LEU A 411 -8.33 -11.68 4.41
N TYR A 412 -7.75 -11.15 5.49
CA TYR A 412 -8.46 -10.74 6.68
C TYR A 412 -8.33 -9.23 6.90
N VAL A 413 -9.48 -8.57 7.03
CA VAL A 413 -9.57 -7.15 7.36
C VAL A 413 -10.36 -7.04 8.67
N SER A 414 -9.73 -6.54 9.72
CA SER A 414 -10.36 -6.46 11.05
C SER A 414 -11.29 -5.26 11.21
N GLY A 415 -10.96 -4.14 10.56
CA GLY A 415 -11.74 -2.91 10.54
C GLY A 415 -12.61 -2.89 9.29
N GLU A 416 -12.34 -1.97 8.37
CA GLU A 416 -13.20 -1.73 7.20
C GLU A 416 -12.50 -2.01 5.86
N THR A 417 -13.30 -2.39 4.87
CA THR A 417 -12.90 -2.45 3.47
C THR A 417 -13.63 -1.38 2.66
N ARG A 418 -12.86 -0.53 1.97
CA ARG A 418 -13.36 0.58 1.16
C ARG A 418 -12.92 0.41 -0.28
N ILE A 419 -13.87 0.14 -1.16
CA ILE A 419 -13.65 0.08 -2.60
C ILE A 419 -14.15 1.40 -3.18
N GLU A 420 -13.25 2.38 -3.24
CA GLU A 420 -13.55 3.72 -3.74
C GLU A 420 -13.67 3.75 -5.27
N SER A 421 -12.84 2.97 -5.95
CA SER A 421 -12.85 2.82 -7.41
C SER A 421 -12.11 1.56 -7.85
N GLY A 422 -12.40 1.10 -9.07
CA GLY A 422 -11.80 -0.11 -9.62
C GLY A 422 -12.35 -1.36 -8.95
N GLN A 423 -11.61 -2.47 -8.95
CA GLN A 423 -12.16 -3.77 -8.59
C GLN A 423 -11.38 -4.49 -7.50
N LEU A 424 -12.07 -4.96 -6.46
CA LEU A 424 -11.60 -6.07 -5.63
C LEU A 424 -12.08 -7.38 -6.27
N ARG A 425 -11.15 -8.16 -6.82
CA ARG A 425 -11.46 -9.44 -7.46
C ARG A 425 -11.00 -10.60 -6.58
N LEU A 426 -11.95 -11.42 -6.17
CA LEU A 426 -11.72 -12.57 -5.30
C LEU A 426 -11.72 -13.86 -6.13
N ASP A 427 -10.52 -14.33 -6.47
CA ASP A 427 -10.33 -15.64 -7.09
C ASP A 427 -10.32 -16.73 -5.99
N PRO A 428 -11.07 -17.83 -6.14
CA PRO A 428 -11.21 -18.85 -5.10
C PRO A 428 -9.92 -19.62 -4.82
N ASN A 429 -9.87 -20.26 -3.65
CA ASN A 429 -8.83 -21.21 -3.27
C ASN A 429 -9.51 -22.49 -2.72
N PRO A 430 -9.36 -23.66 -3.36
CA PRO A 430 -10.02 -24.90 -2.94
C PRO A 430 -9.69 -25.35 -1.51
N GLY A 431 -8.53 -24.95 -0.98
CA GLY A 431 -8.13 -25.27 0.40
C GLY A 431 -8.67 -24.30 1.44
N ILE A 432 -9.32 -23.20 1.04
CA ILE A 432 -9.74 -22.14 1.96
C ILE A 432 -11.25 -21.84 1.79
N PRO A 433 -12.08 -22.08 2.82
CA PRO A 433 -13.53 -21.92 2.71
C PRO A 433 -14.01 -20.51 2.38
N TYR A 434 -13.31 -19.48 2.88
CA TYR A 434 -13.61 -18.08 2.62
C TYR A 434 -12.37 -17.37 2.10
N LYS A 435 -12.51 -16.76 0.92
CA LYS A 435 -11.43 -16.03 0.27
C LYS A 435 -11.18 -14.67 0.94
N PHE A 436 -12.22 -14.08 1.51
CA PHE A 436 -12.17 -12.76 2.10
C PHE A 436 -13.03 -12.73 3.36
N VAL A 437 -12.44 -12.25 4.47
CA VAL A 437 -13.11 -12.07 5.75
C VAL A 437 -12.88 -10.62 6.19
N CYS A 438 -13.96 -9.85 6.31
CA CYS A 438 -13.93 -8.49 6.85
C CYS A 438 -14.71 -8.48 8.15
N ALA A 439 -14.11 -8.14 9.28
CA ALA A 439 -14.79 -8.11 10.58
C ALA A 439 -15.60 -6.83 10.82
N GLY A 440 -15.35 -5.75 10.09
CA GLY A 440 -16.22 -4.58 10.03
C GLY A 440 -16.88 -4.40 8.66
N ASP A 441 -17.06 -3.15 8.27
CA ASP A 441 -17.89 -2.77 7.12
C ASP A 441 -17.20 -3.02 5.78
N VAL A 442 -17.98 -3.41 4.78
CA VAL A 442 -17.59 -3.48 3.36
C VAL A 442 -18.35 -2.40 2.61
N ASN A 443 -17.64 -1.33 2.27
CA ASN A 443 -18.17 -0.16 1.59
C ASN A 443 -17.72 -0.14 0.13
N ILE A 444 -18.68 -0.23 -0.80
CA ILE A 444 -18.46 -0.16 -2.24
C ILE A 444 -19.01 1.19 -2.72
N ALA A 445 -18.11 2.11 -3.06
CA ALA A 445 -18.49 3.41 -3.59
C ALA A 445 -19.03 3.29 -5.02
N LYS A 446 -19.68 4.36 -5.50
CA LYS A 446 -20.14 4.45 -6.88
C LYS A 446 -18.95 4.34 -7.83
N GLY A 447 -18.93 3.33 -8.70
CA GLY A 447 -17.82 3.04 -9.63
C GLY A 447 -16.75 2.08 -9.10
N GLY A 448 -16.79 1.71 -7.82
CA GLY A 448 -16.00 0.60 -7.27
C GLY A 448 -16.76 -0.73 -7.38
N GLY A 449 -16.05 -1.86 -7.48
CA GLY A 449 -16.65 -3.20 -7.63
C GLY A 449 -16.02 -4.28 -6.76
N LEU A 450 -16.83 -5.24 -6.31
CA LEU A 450 -16.42 -6.44 -5.55
C LEU A 450 -16.93 -7.69 -6.27
N PHE A 451 -16.00 -8.52 -6.75
CA PHE A 451 -16.33 -9.66 -7.61
C PHE A 451 -15.91 -11.00 -7.04
N LEU A 452 -16.88 -11.86 -6.76
CA LEU A 452 -16.66 -13.27 -6.42
C LEU A 452 -16.50 -14.06 -7.73
N ARG A 453 -15.39 -14.78 -7.86
CA ARG A 453 -15.06 -15.56 -9.06
C ARG A 453 -15.17 -17.06 -8.82
N ARG A 454 -15.06 -17.82 -9.90
CA ARG A 454 -14.99 -19.28 -9.92
C ARG A 454 -13.71 -19.72 -10.64
N SER A 455 -13.00 -20.69 -10.09
CA SER A 455 -11.83 -21.30 -10.74
C SER A 455 -12.27 -22.31 -11.80
N SER A 456 -11.31 -22.79 -12.59
CA SER A 456 -11.54 -23.76 -13.66
C SER A 456 -12.06 -25.12 -13.16
N ASP A 457 -11.77 -25.49 -11.91
CA ASP A 457 -12.26 -26.71 -11.25
C ASP A 457 -13.69 -26.59 -10.70
N GLY A 458 -14.30 -25.39 -10.79
CA GLY A 458 -15.64 -25.14 -10.28
C GLY A 458 -15.70 -24.61 -8.85
N THR A 459 -14.57 -24.48 -8.13
CA THR A 459 -14.54 -23.85 -6.79
C THR A 459 -14.97 -22.39 -6.90
N VAL A 460 -15.82 -21.91 -6.00
CA VAL A 460 -16.37 -20.55 -6.00
C VAL A 460 -15.84 -19.76 -4.81
N ALA A 461 -15.57 -18.47 -5.00
CA ALA A 461 -15.12 -17.59 -3.93
C ALA A 461 -16.27 -17.28 -2.96
N ASN A 462 -16.02 -17.46 -1.67
CA ASN A 462 -16.94 -17.09 -0.59
C ASN A 462 -16.37 -15.94 0.23
N ILE A 463 -17.25 -15.16 0.86
CA ILE A 463 -16.88 -14.05 1.74
C ILE A 463 -17.61 -14.10 3.09
N ALA A 464 -16.99 -13.56 4.13
CA ALA A 464 -17.62 -13.34 5.43
C ALA A 464 -17.49 -11.86 5.84
N ILE A 465 -18.58 -11.26 6.32
CA ILE A 465 -18.68 -9.85 6.68
C ILE A 465 -19.21 -9.71 8.11
N GLY A 466 -18.46 -9.02 8.95
CA GLY A 466 -18.73 -8.77 10.36
C GLY A 466 -19.44 -7.44 10.62
N GLY A 467 -19.58 -6.60 9.59
CA GLY A 467 -20.27 -5.31 9.59
C GLY A 467 -21.32 -5.18 8.50
N VAL A 468 -21.48 -3.97 7.98
CA VAL A 468 -22.45 -3.63 6.92
C VAL A 468 -21.88 -3.94 5.54
N LEU A 469 -22.71 -4.50 4.65
CA LEU A 469 -22.41 -4.50 3.21
C LEU A 469 -23.15 -3.32 2.56
N ASN A 470 -22.40 -2.30 2.16
CA ASN A 470 -22.92 -1.08 1.57
C ASN A 470 -22.51 -0.96 0.09
N ASP A 471 -23.44 -1.26 -0.82
CA ASP A 471 -23.25 -1.02 -2.26
C ASP A 471 -23.99 0.25 -2.72
N ALA A 472 -23.21 1.30 -2.97
CA ALA A 472 -23.71 2.58 -3.46
C ALA A 472 -24.04 2.59 -4.96
N ASN A 473 -23.76 1.50 -5.70
CA ASN A 473 -24.03 1.42 -7.14
C ASN A 473 -25.50 1.15 -7.42
N THR A 474 -26.15 1.97 -8.24
CA THR A 474 -27.62 1.91 -8.44
C THR A 474 -28.08 0.80 -9.39
N ALA A 475 -27.16 0.05 -10.01
CA ALA A 475 -27.46 -1.01 -10.96
C ALA A 475 -26.46 -2.15 -10.80
N ALA A 476 -26.89 -3.37 -11.16
CA ALA A 476 -26.00 -4.52 -11.25
C ALA A 476 -25.04 -4.33 -12.43
N ASP A 477 -23.75 -4.17 -12.15
CA ASP A 477 -22.68 -4.15 -13.15
C ASP A 477 -21.61 -5.20 -12.82
N SER A 478 -21.62 -6.32 -13.52
CA SER A 478 -20.61 -7.37 -13.31
C SER A 478 -19.28 -7.10 -14.03
N THR A 479 -19.14 -5.96 -14.71
CA THR A 479 -17.97 -5.62 -15.54
C THR A 479 -17.00 -4.70 -14.83
N CYS A 480 -17.49 -3.75 -14.02
CA CYS A 480 -16.65 -2.79 -13.32
C CYS A 480 -17.08 -2.45 -11.89
N ALA A 481 -18.37 -2.19 -11.65
CA ALA A 481 -18.83 -1.60 -10.41
C ALA A 481 -19.97 -2.36 -9.70
N GLY A 482 -20.05 -2.25 -8.38
CA GLY A 482 -21.04 -2.92 -7.55
C GLY A 482 -20.59 -4.28 -7.03
N PHE A 483 -21.43 -4.82 -6.15
CA PHE A 483 -21.26 -6.19 -5.66
C PHE A 483 -21.74 -7.18 -6.71
N ALA A 484 -20.91 -8.14 -7.13
CA ALA A 484 -21.37 -9.22 -8.00
C ALA A 484 -20.97 -10.62 -7.51
N ASN A 485 -21.99 -11.47 -7.46
CA ASN A 485 -21.91 -12.88 -7.08
C ASN A 485 -22.52 -13.80 -8.17
N PRO A 486 -21.98 -13.81 -9.40
CA PRO A 486 -22.60 -14.51 -10.52
C PRO A 486 -22.44 -16.04 -10.48
N TYR A 487 -21.54 -16.56 -9.64
CA TYR A 487 -21.20 -17.98 -9.58
C TYR A 487 -21.74 -18.69 -8.33
N ASP A 488 -22.69 -18.06 -7.65
CA ASP A 488 -23.35 -18.62 -6.47
C ASP A 488 -22.41 -18.86 -5.28
N GLY A 489 -21.48 -17.94 -5.04
CA GLY A 489 -20.63 -17.96 -3.84
C GLY A 489 -21.43 -17.67 -2.57
N VAL A 490 -20.94 -18.15 -1.45
CA VAL A 490 -21.50 -17.88 -0.12
C VAL A 490 -21.11 -16.48 0.33
N VAL A 491 -22.11 -15.71 0.75
CA VAL A 491 -21.96 -14.44 1.45
C VAL A 491 -22.44 -14.65 2.88
N GLY A 492 -21.49 -14.78 3.81
CA GLY A 492 -21.76 -14.93 5.23
C GLY A 492 -21.78 -13.57 5.93
N PHE A 493 -22.78 -13.31 6.75
CA PHE A 493 -22.74 -12.23 7.74
C PHE A 493 -22.61 -12.82 9.14
N TYR A 494 -21.75 -12.22 9.97
CA TYR A 494 -21.54 -12.65 11.35
C TYR A 494 -21.41 -11.48 12.32
N SER A 495 -21.73 -11.69 13.59
CA SER A 495 -21.59 -10.68 14.65
C SER A 495 -20.32 -10.90 15.45
N GLY A 496 -19.19 -10.41 14.94
CA GLY A 496 -17.90 -10.46 15.63
C GLY A 496 -17.41 -11.87 16.03
N ILE A 497 -16.18 -11.93 16.55
CA ILE A 497 -15.60 -13.12 17.20
C ILE A 497 -15.67 -12.96 18.74
N GLN A 498 -16.13 -11.80 19.23
CA GLN A 498 -16.18 -11.45 20.66
C GLN A 498 -17.54 -10.83 21.04
N PRO A 499 -18.11 -11.22 22.19
CA PRO A 499 -19.41 -10.73 22.65
C PRO A 499 -19.32 -9.24 22.99
N SER A 500 -20.03 -8.39 22.26
CA SER A 500 -20.25 -7.00 22.63
C SER A 500 -21.68 -6.82 23.16
N SER A 501 -21.83 -5.98 24.19
CA SER A 501 -23.10 -5.62 24.82
C SER A 501 -23.95 -4.64 24.01
N GLU A 502 -23.38 -4.07 22.94
CA GLU A 502 -24.07 -3.22 21.98
C GLU A 502 -24.07 -3.90 20.62
N LEU A 503 -25.17 -4.55 20.31
CA LEU A 503 -25.32 -5.26 19.04
C LEU A 503 -25.51 -4.23 17.94
N LYS A 504 -24.44 -3.95 17.19
CA LYS A 504 -24.53 -3.18 15.96
C LYS A 504 -25.42 -3.95 15.00
N PRO A 505 -26.52 -3.35 14.50
CA PRO A 505 -27.35 -4.05 13.55
C PRO A 505 -26.52 -4.24 12.26
N LEU A 506 -26.58 -5.44 11.66
CA LEU A 506 -25.84 -5.76 10.44
C LEU A 506 -26.74 -5.52 9.22
N ALA A 507 -26.41 -4.49 8.43
CA ALA A 507 -27.22 -4.06 7.31
C ALA A 507 -26.76 -4.65 5.98
N ILE A 508 -27.72 -5.02 5.14
CA ILE A 508 -27.47 -5.50 3.78
C ILE A 508 -28.06 -4.47 2.80
N ARG A 509 -27.19 -3.75 2.09
CA ARG A 509 -27.55 -2.77 1.05
C ARG A 509 -26.95 -3.20 -0.30
N SER A 510 -27.43 -4.33 -0.84
CA SER A 510 -27.05 -4.78 -2.18
C SER A 510 -28.13 -4.40 -3.20
N ASN A 511 -27.72 -4.00 -4.41
CA ASN A 511 -28.63 -3.83 -5.55
C ASN A 511 -28.59 -5.05 -6.49
N THR A 512 -27.78 -6.06 -6.16
CA THR A 512 -27.64 -7.30 -6.92
C THR A 512 -28.11 -8.50 -6.11
N THR A 513 -28.52 -9.55 -6.81
CA THR A 513 -28.89 -10.83 -6.18
C THR A 513 -27.69 -11.41 -5.43
N ILE A 514 -27.89 -11.74 -4.16
CA ILE A 514 -26.94 -12.53 -3.37
C ILE A 514 -27.37 -13.98 -3.47
N SER A 515 -26.66 -14.81 -4.20
CA SER A 515 -27.09 -16.20 -4.39
C SER A 515 -27.23 -16.97 -3.08
N ASN A 516 -26.14 -17.20 -2.35
CA ASN A 516 -26.16 -18.00 -1.12
C ASN A 516 -25.86 -17.10 0.08
N LEU A 517 -26.91 -16.68 0.79
CA LEU A 517 -26.80 -15.82 1.99
C LEU A 517 -26.82 -16.67 3.26
N VAL A 518 -25.78 -16.52 4.09
CA VAL A 518 -25.70 -17.17 5.40
C VAL A 518 -25.72 -16.10 6.48
N LEU A 519 -26.71 -16.15 7.38
CA LEU A 519 -26.79 -15.27 8.54
C LEU A 519 -26.38 -16.06 9.78
N HIS A 520 -25.21 -15.74 10.32
CA HIS A 520 -24.64 -16.39 11.50
C HIS A 520 -24.59 -15.41 12.67
N GLY A 521 -25.66 -15.37 13.47
CA GLY A 521 -25.72 -14.48 14.62
C GLY A 521 -25.42 -15.22 15.92
N GLU A 522 -25.01 -14.46 16.93
CA GLU A 522 -25.00 -14.88 18.34
C GLU A 522 -26.25 -14.40 19.07
N LEU A 523 -26.50 -14.84 20.30
CA LEU A 523 -27.65 -14.35 21.09
C LEU A 523 -27.67 -12.82 21.14
N GLY A 524 -28.81 -12.24 20.78
CA GLY A 524 -29.01 -10.80 20.64
C GLY A 524 -28.64 -10.22 19.28
N THR A 525 -27.98 -10.98 18.41
CA THR A 525 -27.61 -10.53 17.07
C THR A 525 -28.80 -10.55 16.13
N ASN A 526 -29.00 -9.42 15.45
CA ASN A 526 -30.01 -9.29 14.43
C ASN A 526 -29.45 -8.61 13.18
N PHE A 527 -30.02 -8.98 12.05
CA PHE A 527 -29.69 -8.46 10.73
C PHE A 527 -30.87 -7.63 10.25
N PHE A 528 -30.63 -6.63 9.40
CA PHE A 528 -31.71 -5.83 8.85
C PHE A 528 -31.47 -5.46 7.40
N LEU A 529 -32.55 -5.29 6.65
CA LEU A 529 -32.50 -4.78 5.30
C LEU A 529 -32.66 -3.26 5.29
N GLU A 530 -31.91 -2.61 4.41
CA GLU A 530 -32.07 -1.18 4.08
C GLU A 530 -32.35 -0.96 2.60
N LYS A 531 -32.50 -2.06 1.85
CA LYS A 531 -32.95 -2.13 0.46
C LYS A 531 -33.67 -3.46 0.24
N ASN A 532 -34.53 -3.51 -0.79
CA ASN A 532 -35.08 -4.77 -1.26
C ASN A 532 -33.94 -5.71 -1.65
N LEU A 533 -34.01 -6.97 -1.22
CA LEU A 533 -32.96 -7.95 -1.45
C LEU A 533 -33.55 -9.19 -2.13
N THR A 534 -32.85 -9.68 -3.16
CA THR A 534 -33.13 -10.98 -3.76
C THR A 534 -32.00 -11.94 -3.42
N VAL A 535 -32.35 -13.14 -2.98
CA VAL A 535 -31.42 -14.24 -2.74
C VAL A 535 -31.91 -15.53 -3.39
N LYS A 536 -31.00 -16.44 -3.74
CA LYS A 536 -31.38 -17.79 -4.16
C LYS A 536 -31.66 -18.66 -2.94
N GLU A 537 -30.66 -18.77 -2.07
CA GLU A 537 -30.72 -19.47 -0.79
C GLU A 537 -30.52 -18.48 0.37
N LEU A 538 -31.35 -18.60 1.41
CA LEU A 538 -31.08 -18.03 2.72
C LEU A 538 -30.95 -19.16 3.76
N ARG A 539 -29.85 -19.16 4.50
CA ARG A 539 -29.59 -20.10 5.60
C ARG A 539 -29.30 -19.35 6.89
N PHE A 540 -30.02 -19.70 7.95
CA PHE A 540 -29.70 -19.24 9.30
C PHE A 540 -28.71 -20.20 10.00
N SER A 541 -27.86 -19.65 10.84
CA SER A 541 -26.94 -20.36 11.72
C SER A 541 -26.78 -19.59 13.03
N GLY A 542 -26.49 -20.27 14.15
CA GLY A 542 -26.46 -19.64 15.47
C GLY A 542 -27.84 -19.14 15.94
N HIS A 543 -27.93 -17.90 16.42
CA HIS A 543 -29.15 -17.16 16.76
C HIS A 543 -29.25 -15.90 15.89
N ALA A 544 -30.22 -15.86 14.97
CA ALA A 544 -30.25 -14.83 13.94
C ALA A 544 -31.68 -14.55 13.45
N SER A 545 -32.15 -13.32 13.60
CA SER A 545 -33.36 -12.84 12.95
C SER A 545 -33.04 -11.76 11.91
N LEU A 546 -33.80 -11.73 10.82
CA LEU A 546 -33.68 -10.72 9.76
C LEU A 546 -34.87 -9.77 9.78
N LEU A 547 -34.67 -8.51 10.17
CA LEU A 547 -35.69 -7.46 10.16
C LEU A 547 -35.79 -6.82 8.78
N LEU A 548 -37.02 -6.74 8.27
CA LEU A 548 -37.26 -6.23 6.93
C LEU A 548 -37.49 -4.71 6.87
N GLY A 549 -38.04 -4.11 7.93
CA GLY A 549 -38.52 -2.72 7.87
C GLY A 549 -39.50 -2.54 6.71
N ASP A 550 -39.27 -1.54 5.86
CA ASP A 550 -40.07 -1.26 4.67
C ASP A 550 -39.59 -2.00 3.40
N PHE A 551 -38.60 -2.89 3.52
CA PHE A 551 -37.97 -3.57 2.40
C PHE A 551 -38.43 -5.01 2.29
N SER A 552 -38.55 -5.53 1.08
CA SER A 552 -38.93 -6.94 0.85
C SER A 552 -37.71 -7.82 0.59
N LEU A 553 -37.75 -9.03 1.15
CA LEU A 553 -36.80 -10.11 0.85
C LEU A 553 -37.47 -11.06 -0.15
N THR A 554 -36.84 -11.33 -1.28
CA THR A 554 -37.24 -12.38 -2.22
C THR A 554 -36.28 -13.56 -2.12
N VAL A 555 -36.79 -14.75 -1.81
CA VAL A 555 -36.02 -16.01 -1.81
C VAL A 555 -36.52 -16.86 -2.96
N THR A 556 -35.66 -17.11 -3.96
CA THR A 556 -36.08 -17.75 -5.22
C THR A 556 -35.96 -19.27 -5.23
N ASP A 557 -35.21 -19.85 -4.28
CA ASP A 557 -35.00 -21.30 -4.19
C ASP A 557 -35.26 -21.82 -2.76
N SER A 558 -34.25 -21.79 -1.87
CA SER A 558 -34.29 -22.45 -0.57
C SER A 558 -34.24 -21.47 0.60
N LEU A 559 -34.99 -21.80 1.66
CA LEU A 559 -34.94 -21.12 2.95
C LEU A 559 -34.72 -22.18 4.03
N LEU A 560 -33.54 -22.17 4.64
CA LEU A 560 -33.04 -23.27 5.46
C LEU A 560 -32.78 -22.84 6.91
N ASN A 561 -32.88 -23.81 7.82
CA ASN A 561 -32.55 -23.68 9.25
C ASN A 561 -33.32 -22.58 10.01
N PHE A 562 -34.51 -22.20 9.55
CA PHE A 562 -35.39 -21.34 10.33
C PHE A 562 -35.92 -22.06 11.57
N SER A 563 -36.27 -21.30 12.61
CA SER A 563 -36.88 -21.77 13.86
C SER A 563 -37.53 -20.58 14.58
N PRO A 564 -38.23 -20.80 15.71
CA PRO A 564 -38.70 -19.68 16.54
C PRO A 564 -37.59 -18.76 17.08
N ALA A 565 -36.32 -19.18 16.99
CA ALA A 565 -35.14 -18.37 17.33
C ALA A 565 -34.41 -17.81 16.08
N ARG A 566 -34.86 -18.18 14.87
CA ARG A 566 -34.25 -17.82 13.60
C ARG A 566 -35.29 -17.61 12.50
N TYR A 567 -35.70 -16.37 12.26
CA TYR A 567 -36.82 -16.09 11.36
C TYR A 567 -36.77 -14.68 10.79
N ILE A 568 -37.67 -14.39 9.85
CA ILE A 568 -37.80 -13.09 9.20
C ILE A 568 -38.82 -12.25 9.98
N VAL A 569 -38.46 -11.02 10.33
CA VAL A 569 -39.33 -10.09 11.06
C VAL A 569 -39.86 -9.03 10.12
N THR A 570 -41.18 -8.95 9.98
CA THR A 570 -41.89 -7.99 9.13
C THR A 570 -42.38 -6.79 9.94
N ASN A 571 -41.44 -5.99 10.46
CA ASN A 571 -41.66 -4.86 11.39
C ASN A 571 -41.91 -3.50 10.70
N GLY A 572 -42.17 -3.49 9.40
CA GLY A 572 -42.56 -2.33 8.60
C GLY A 572 -43.38 -2.82 7.40
N THR A 573 -43.40 -2.09 6.29
CA THR A 573 -44.18 -2.47 5.09
C THR A 573 -43.61 -3.63 4.28
N GLY A 574 -42.39 -4.09 4.60
CA GLY A 574 -41.67 -5.15 3.92
C GLY A 574 -42.30 -6.55 4.05
N SER A 575 -42.09 -7.40 3.05
CA SER A 575 -42.64 -8.77 3.00
C SER A 575 -41.59 -9.81 2.63
N LEU A 576 -41.79 -11.06 3.08
CA LEU A 576 -41.05 -12.21 2.57
C LEU A 576 -41.75 -12.73 1.32
N ARG A 577 -41.05 -12.72 0.18
CA ARG A 577 -41.51 -13.29 -1.08
C ARG A 577 -40.81 -14.62 -1.33
N ARG A 578 -41.58 -15.64 -1.69
CA ARG A 578 -41.08 -16.95 -2.10
C ARG A 578 -41.54 -17.23 -3.52
N SER A 579 -40.61 -17.59 -4.40
CA SER A 579 -40.92 -17.91 -5.80
C SER A 579 -41.36 -19.37 -5.95
N ASN A 580 -42.09 -19.67 -7.04
CA ASN A 580 -42.47 -21.02 -7.45
C ASN A 580 -43.26 -21.82 -6.39
N ILE A 581 -44.17 -21.17 -5.66
CA ILE A 581 -45.06 -21.84 -4.72
C ILE A 581 -46.10 -22.65 -5.49
N GLY A 582 -45.93 -23.97 -5.46
CA GLY A 582 -46.85 -24.96 -6.04
C GLY A 582 -47.43 -25.90 -4.98
N ASN A 583 -47.67 -27.16 -5.36
CA ASN A 583 -48.38 -28.14 -4.53
C ASN A 583 -47.59 -28.64 -3.30
N LYS A 584 -46.31 -28.28 -3.19
CA LYS A 584 -45.46 -28.60 -2.04
C LYS A 584 -45.69 -27.61 -0.91
N GLU A 585 -45.87 -28.14 0.30
CA GLU A 585 -45.97 -27.36 1.52
C GLU A 585 -44.76 -26.44 1.68
N THR A 586 -45.03 -25.14 1.77
CA THR A 586 -44.01 -24.10 1.89
C THR A 586 -44.28 -23.24 3.10
N ILE A 587 -43.27 -23.17 3.98
CA ILE A 587 -43.33 -22.37 5.20
C ILE A 587 -42.74 -20.98 4.94
N PHE A 588 -43.45 -19.96 5.42
CA PHE A 588 -43.03 -18.59 5.56
C PHE A 588 -42.75 -18.33 7.05
N PRO A 589 -41.48 -18.44 7.50
CA PRO A 589 -41.10 -18.22 8.89
C PRO A 589 -41.03 -16.72 9.16
N VAL A 590 -42.19 -16.09 9.30
CA VAL A 590 -42.34 -14.65 9.56
C VAL A 590 -42.73 -14.38 11.02
N GLY A 591 -42.49 -13.17 11.49
CA GLY A 591 -42.89 -12.70 12.81
C GLY A 591 -43.03 -11.17 12.86
N THR A 592 -43.76 -10.65 13.85
CA THR A 592 -44.02 -9.20 13.97
C THR A 592 -42.91 -8.45 14.71
N SER A 593 -42.13 -9.16 15.52
CA SER A 593 -41.03 -8.63 16.33
C SER A 593 -40.04 -9.76 16.63
N LEU A 594 -38.92 -9.43 17.29
CA LEU A 594 -37.88 -10.39 17.69
C LEU A 594 -38.33 -11.44 18.71
N THR A 595 -39.51 -11.26 19.32
CA THR A 595 -40.08 -12.16 20.32
C THR A 595 -41.42 -12.76 19.89
N SER A 596 -41.84 -12.56 18.64
CA SER A 596 -43.15 -13.00 18.15
C SER A 596 -43.04 -13.70 16.80
N TYR A 597 -42.76 -15.00 16.83
CA TYR A 597 -42.75 -15.86 15.67
C TYR A 597 -44.19 -16.28 15.31
N ASN A 598 -44.61 -16.01 14.07
CA ASN A 598 -45.99 -16.18 13.60
C ASN A 598 -46.01 -16.77 12.17
N PRO A 599 -45.51 -18.00 11.95
CA PRO A 599 -45.32 -18.54 10.62
C PRO A 599 -46.65 -18.80 9.90
N ALA A 600 -46.59 -18.74 8.58
CA ALA A 600 -47.65 -19.18 7.69
C ALA A 600 -47.15 -20.35 6.82
N THR A 601 -47.99 -21.34 6.61
CA THR A 601 -47.70 -22.50 5.77
C THR A 601 -48.71 -22.56 4.66
N LEU A 602 -48.22 -22.64 3.42
CA LEU A 602 -49.03 -22.59 2.21
C LEU A 602 -48.78 -23.84 1.35
N THR A 603 -49.84 -24.38 0.76
CA THR A 603 -49.78 -25.23 -0.44
C THR A 603 -50.60 -24.57 -1.54
N ASN A 604 -50.11 -24.57 -2.78
CA ASN A 604 -50.82 -24.00 -3.93
C ASN A 604 -51.13 -25.08 -4.96
N THR A 605 -52.41 -25.39 -5.14
CA THR A 605 -52.86 -26.38 -6.14
C THR A 605 -53.20 -25.77 -7.49
N GLY A 606 -53.11 -24.43 -7.61
CA GLY A 606 -53.26 -23.69 -8.85
C GLY A 606 -51.97 -23.66 -9.68
N ALA A 607 -51.84 -22.65 -10.54
CA ALA A 607 -50.58 -22.39 -11.23
C ALA A 607 -49.51 -21.98 -10.20
N ALA A 608 -48.28 -22.51 -10.36
CA ALA A 608 -47.18 -22.12 -9.49
C ALA A 608 -46.93 -20.61 -9.61
N ASP A 609 -46.85 -19.92 -8.47
CA ASP A 609 -46.75 -18.45 -8.43
C ASP A 609 -45.70 -18.01 -7.40
N GLN A 610 -45.30 -16.74 -7.49
CA GLN A 610 -44.62 -16.04 -6.43
C GLN A 610 -45.64 -15.53 -5.41
N ILE A 611 -45.46 -15.89 -4.14
CA ILE A 611 -46.34 -15.45 -3.06
C ILE A 611 -45.53 -14.63 -2.06
N ARG A 612 -46.09 -13.50 -1.63
CA ARG A 612 -45.53 -12.68 -0.56
C ARG A 612 -46.37 -12.76 0.70
N VAL A 613 -45.69 -12.92 1.83
CA VAL A 613 -46.31 -12.98 3.15
C VAL A 613 -45.67 -11.96 4.07
N ARG A 614 -46.51 -11.21 4.77
CA ARG A 614 -46.15 -10.37 5.90
C ARG A 614 -47.11 -10.63 7.04
N VAL A 615 -46.63 -10.57 8.28
CA VAL A 615 -47.48 -10.57 9.47
C VAL A 615 -47.37 -9.23 10.18
N GLN A 616 -48.49 -8.70 10.66
CA GLN A 616 -48.53 -7.48 11.47
C GLN A 616 -49.34 -7.67 12.76
N PRO A 617 -49.07 -6.87 13.80
CA PRO A 617 -49.92 -6.84 14.99
C PRO A 617 -51.30 -6.27 14.68
N SER A 618 -52.26 -6.56 15.56
CA SER A 618 -53.66 -6.13 15.50
C SER A 618 -54.47 -6.79 14.40
N VAL A 619 -55.75 -6.99 14.70
CA VAL A 619 -56.80 -7.26 13.73
C VAL A 619 -57.64 -6.00 13.66
N PHE A 620 -57.93 -5.50 12.47
CA PHE A 620 -58.71 -4.28 12.30
C PHE A 620 -60.08 -4.56 11.68
N THR A 621 -61.07 -3.70 11.99
CA THR A 621 -62.44 -3.84 11.48
C THR A 621 -62.56 -3.77 9.96
N ALA A 622 -61.59 -3.18 9.27
CA ALA A 622 -61.51 -3.14 7.81
C ALA A 622 -60.20 -3.78 7.29
N GLY A 623 -59.82 -4.92 7.88
CA GLY A 623 -58.67 -5.74 7.45
C GLY A 623 -57.32 -5.14 7.87
N THR A 624 -56.90 -4.09 7.17
CA THR A 624 -55.63 -3.36 7.40
C THR A 624 -55.83 -1.96 7.98
N SER A 625 -57.08 -1.52 8.14
CA SER A 625 -57.44 -0.20 8.65
C SER A 625 -58.70 -0.25 9.53
N GLY A 626 -59.01 0.86 10.20
CA GLY A 626 -60.17 0.97 11.09
C GLY A 626 -59.78 0.81 12.56
N THR A 627 -60.75 0.43 13.40
CA THR A 627 -60.50 0.24 14.84
C THR A 627 -59.89 -1.13 15.10
N ALA A 628 -58.90 -1.19 16.00
CA ALA A 628 -58.31 -2.45 16.41
C ALA A 628 -59.32 -3.26 17.26
N VAL A 629 -59.46 -4.54 16.94
CA VAL A 629 -60.20 -5.51 17.75
C VAL A 629 -59.40 -5.76 19.03
N ALA A 630 -60.05 -5.62 20.18
CA ALA A 630 -59.38 -5.65 21.49
C ALA A 630 -59.61 -6.95 22.29
N ASP A 631 -60.55 -7.80 21.89
CA ASP A 631 -60.91 -9.05 22.56
C ASP A 631 -61.23 -10.16 21.55
N LYS A 632 -61.24 -11.42 22.03
CA LYS A 632 -61.74 -12.60 21.30
C LYS A 632 -61.08 -12.89 19.94
N ALA A 633 -59.87 -12.40 19.70
CA ALA A 633 -59.11 -12.65 18.49
C ALA A 633 -57.63 -12.96 18.80
N VAL A 634 -56.92 -13.52 17.83
CA VAL A 634 -55.45 -13.49 17.83
C VAL A 634 -55.03 -12.11 17.34
N ASN A 635 -54.13 -11.45 18.05
CA ASN A 635 -53.65 -10.10 17.78
C ASN A 635 -52.73 -10.01 16.55
N ARG A 636 -53.06 -10.72 15.46
CA ARG A 636 -52.21 -10.88 14.28
C ARG A 636 -53.05 -10.87 13.00
N THR A 637 -52.53 -10.20 11.98
CA THR A 637 -53.04 -10.27 10.61
C THR A 637 -51.92 -10.72 9.68
N TRP A 638 -52.16 -11.79 8.92
CA TRP A 638 -51.29 -12.25 7.85
C TRP A 638 -51.77 -11.66 6.53
N LEU A 639 -50.94 -10.81 5.92
CA LEU A 639 -51.16 -10.30 4.57
C LEU A 639 -50.48 -11.27 3.60
N VAL A 640 -51.28 -11.87 2.73
CA VAL A 640 -50.84 -12.87 1.74
C VAL A 640 -51.29 -12.37 0.38
N GLU A 641 -50.34 -12.20 -0.53
CA GLU A 641 -50.61 -11.72 -1.88
C GLU A 641 -49.89 -12.60 -2.91
N GLU A 642 -50.60 -12.95 -3.97
CA GLU A 642 -50.04 -13.57 -5.18
C GLU A 642 -49.45 -12.49 -6.10
N ASP A 643 -48.54 -12.88 -6.98
CA ASP A 643 -47.89 -11.94 -7.91
C ASP A 643 -48.61 -11.90 -9.26
N VAL A 644 -49.21 -13.02 -9.69
CA VAL A 644 -50.05 -13.12 -10.89
C VAL A 644 -51.52 -13.33 -10.46
N PRO A 645 -52.35 -12.27 -10.50
CA PRO A 645 -53.73 -12.35 -10.01
C PRO A 645 -54.56 -13.45 -10.70
N GLY A 646 -55.27 -14.24 -9.89
CA GLY A 646 -56.22 -15.26 -10.31
C GLY A 646 -55.63 -16.63 -10.66
N GLY A 647 -54.32 -16.83 -10.47
CA GLY A 647 -53.62 -18.08 -10.81
C GLY A 647 -53.51 -19.08 -9.65
N SER A 648 -53.58 -18.59 -8.40
CA SER A 648 -53.28 -19.40 -7.21
C SER A 648 -54.54 -20.03 -6.58
N ASN A 649 -54.42 -21.26 -6.10
CA ASN A 649 -55.41 -21.93 -5.24
C ASN A 649 -54.73 -22.39 -3.95
N VAL A 650 -54.66 -21.47 -2.97
CA VAL A 650 -53.85 -21.60 -1.76
C VAL A 650 -54.65 -22.21 -0.60
N THR A 651 -54.10 -23.25 0.02
CA THR A 651 -54.47 -23.66 1.38
C THR A 651 -53.51 -23.02 2.37
N LEU A 652 -54.03 -22.23 3.32
CA LEU A 652 -53.26 -21.48 4.30
C LEU A 652 -53.45 -22.06 5.70
N THR A 653 -52.34 -22.35 6.39
CA THR A 653 -52.30 -22.64 7.82
C THR A 653 -51.44 -21.59 8.51
N VAL A 654 -51.90 -21.02 9.63
CA VAL A 654 -51.14 -20.03 10.40
C VAL A 654 -50.86 -20.53 11.81
N GLN A 655 -49.80 -20.02 12.43
CA GLN A 655 -49.46 -20.32 13.82
C GLN A 655 -49.20 -19.03 14.60
N TRP A 656 -49.57 -19.01 15.88
CA TRP A 656 -49.37 -17.87 16.77
C TRP A 656 -48.88 -18.31 18.15
N ASN A 657 -48.30 -17.37 18.90
CA ASN A 657 -47.89 -17.61 20.27
C ASN A 657 -49.08 -17.41 21.22
N ALA A 658 -49.12 -18.11 22.35
CA ALA A 658 -50.19 -17.91 23.33
C ALA A 658 -50.30 -16.45 23.81
N ALA A 659 -49.18 -15.74 23.88
CA ALA A 659 -49.14 -14.32 24.23
C ALA A 659 -49.81 -13.40 23.18
N ASP A 660 -50.11 -13.91 21.99
CA ASP A 660 -50.79 -13.17 20.94
C ASP A 660 -52.32 -13.25 21.07
N GLU A 661 -52.85 -14.06 21.98
CA GLU A 661 -54.30 -14.24 22.19
C GLU A 661 -54.88 -13.09 23.02
N LEU A 662 -55.86 -12.38 22.45
CA LEU A 662 -56.56 -11.31 23.16
C LEU A 662 -57.53 -11.90 24.20
N PRO A 663 -57.93 -11.11 25.21
CA PRO A 663 -58.86 -11.56 26.25
C PRO A 663 -60.11 -12.23 25.67
N GLY A 664 -60.47 -13.40 26.19
CA GLY A 664 -61.67 -14.13 25.76
C GLY A 664 -61.55 -14.89 24.44
N PHE A 665 -60.36 -14.97 23.81
CA PHE A 665 -60.13 -15.82 22.65
C PHE A 665 -60.32 -17.31 23.02
N SER A 666 -61.03 -18.06 22.16
CA SER A 666 -61.26 -19.49 22.32
C SER A 666 -60.71 -20.25 21.12
N ARG A 667 -59.69 -21.08 21.34
CA ARG A 667 -59.05 -21.88 20.29
C ARG A 667 -60.01 -22.84 19.58
N THR A 668 -61.00 -23.38 20.28
CA THR A 668 -61.98 -24.31 19.71
C THR A 668 -63.03 -23.61 18.83
N ALA A 669 -63.13 -22.29 18.92
CA ALA A 669 -64.02 -21.47 18.10
C ALA A 669 -63.24 -20.64 17.05
N ALA A 670 -61.93 -20.88 16.89
CA ALA A 670 -61.08 -20.08 16.02
C ALA A 670 -61.43 -20.30 14.55
N ILE A 671 -61.56 -19.20 13.81
CA ILE A 671 -61.75 -19.17 12.36
C ILE A 671 -60.78 -18.16 11.74
N LEU A 672 -60.45 -18.34 10.46
CA LEU A 672 -59.78 -17.32 9.66
C LEU A 672 -60.83 -16.38 9.06
N SER A 673 -60.77 -15.11 9.42
CA SER A 673 -61.54 -14.06 8.76
C SER A 673 -60.74 -13.54 7.57
N HIS A 674 -61.34 -13.59 6.38
CA HIS A 674 -60.75 -13.11 5.14
C HIS A 674 -61.37 -11.76 4.76
N PHE A 675 -60.52 -10.81 4.37
CA PHE A 675 -60.94 -9.55 3.76
C PHE A 675 -60.34 -9.49 2.35
N THR A 676 -61.07 -8.89 1.41
CA THR A 676 -60.64 -8.63 0.03
C THR A 676 -60.79 -7.17 -0.30
#